data_AF-A0A9P7H2U5-F1
#
_entry.id   AF-A0A9P7H2U5-F1
#
_cell.length_a   1.000
_cell.length_b   1.000
_cell.length_c   1.000
_cell.angle_alpha   90.00
_cell.angle_beta   90.00
_cell.angle_gamma   90.00
#
_symmetry.space_group_name_H-M   'P 1'
#
loop_
_entity.id
_entity.type
_entity.pdbx_description
1 polymer ?
#
loop_
_entity_poly.entity_id
_entity_poly.type
_entity_poly.pdbx_seq_one_letter_code
_entity_poly.pdbx_strand_id
1 'polypeptide(L)'
;MGCSSSKPVGDDPRAPRPAKSVPESENSRFENLTLPEVSWERDEAWSEWICDNEKQAIQAGRHEEFLEHFRDIMYLGVRGRFNTTYPECEANGTIDDIAQPHVCLSTGPCSGDDGFEWSTRGVLVLDAAFSGIVHVSAIMVAKPPQRPDVTDEKQQQGSEHSQPWLAPGAELDSPEMRGAKHAVVQQVTYMKSKGINVSHCLMYVFVGADLVVCRFDSSSKPPTITRHPVNRPKILIQTMNGIVKDTKKAPDLFRGLFAPHWFRQAVKDMTNGFEGSTVWDEGSLPFMLPSGRMYHEPTRLLMTRVYEKMTETVEEVSLTATPPPFPGDDTPGNPVTLVRKADPTKEPGGIVRIALIIGVSKDVVWPKIGDYEKTSTMAAGEKAVVEYAKGLYEKGVIDRCSIWIYMGTDESVFKLIGDPSTLKPRERALPRLSELGDPSKMAASQGIPPDPWGDKSLEKDFNLSISIQPKHHLMTSESNFQAIKQYMKNKAQDKSPKELYDQAMRAMPMAAQHILKSNFPGCEVTDEGFFPVVLPDGTEAADPEARLVVARDPKQEPTSIVAAVHVVPCPSGIHGEFNMYSDKNWLETPEMKAADQRLLELLKKWHVEGKLSKVDCMAQTMMVKDATVYKFVDGERFEDYSEERMAQFRWG
;
A
#
# COMPACT_ATOMS: atom_id res chain seq x y z
N MET A 1 57.08 -37.02 44.32
CA MET A 1 55.66 -37.47 44.41
C MET A 1 54.82 -36.20 44.49
N GLY A 2 54.32 -35.58 43.41
CA GLY A 2 53.29 -36.02 42.44
C GLY A 2 51.89 -35.81 43.06
N CYS A 3 50.89 -35.07 42.53
CA CYS A 3 50.66 -34.38 41.26
C CYS A 3 49.49 -33.34 41.38
N SER A 4 49.55 -32.25 40.58
CA SER A 4 48.52 -31.71 39.64
C SER A 4 47.17 -31.12 40.13
N SER A 5 46.84 -29.85 39.80
CA SER A 5 46.07 -29.34 38.62
C SER A 5 44.59 -29.08 38.98
N SER A 6 43.84 -28.05 38.59
CA SER A 6 43.77 -27.21 37.37
C SER A 6 43.01 -25.90 37.63
N LYS A 7 43.35 -24.81 36.92
CA LYS A 7 42.49 -23.62 36.68
C LYS A 7 42.05 -23.57 35.21
N PRO A 8 40.88 -22.98 34.89
CA PRO A 8 40.67 -22.11 33.72
C PRO A 8 40.44 -20.65 34.22
N VAL A 9 41.18 -19.61 33.79
CA VAL A 9 41.21 -18.83 32.54
C VAL A 9 39.92 -18.05 32.22
N GLY A 10 39.97 -16.74 32.51
CA GLY A 10 39.52 -15.64 31.62
C GLY A 10 38.08 -15.15 31.74
N ASP A 11 37.87 -14.10 32.55
CA ASP A 11 36.66 -13.26 32.51
C ASP A 11 36.55 -12.49 31.18
N ASP A 12 35.45 -12.70 30.43
CA ASP A 12 35.07 -11.89 29.27
C ASP A 12 34.19 -10.69 29.72
N PRO A 13 34.61 -9.42 29.50
CA PRO A 13 33.82 -8.24 29.87
C PRO A 13 32.61 -7.97 28.96
N ARG A 14 32.33 -8.79 27.92
CA ARG A 14 31.19 -8.60 26.99
C ARG A 14 30.01 -9.54 27.23
N ALA A 15 30.04 -10.38 28.25
CA ALA A 15 28.90 -11.25 28.58
C ALA A 15 27.81 -10.46 29.35
N PRO A 16 26.53 -10.49 28.93
CA PRO A 16 25.44 -9.92 29.72
C PRO A 16 25.30 -10.73 31.02
N ARG A 17 25.53 -10.07 32.16
CA ARG A 17 25.32 -10.70 33.48
C ARG A 17 23.81 -10.78 33.76
N PRO A 18 23.32 -11.85 34.40
CA PRO A 18 21.94 -11.89 34.88
C PRO A 18 21.71 -10.71 35.83
N ALA A 19 20.68 -9.92 35.54
CA ALA A 19 20.29 -8.81 36.40
C ALA A 19 20.01 -9.36 37.82
N LYS A 20 20.65 -8.75 38.82
CA LYS A 20 20.33 -8.99 40.24
C LYS A 20 18.82 -8.77 40.43
N SER A 21 18.18 -9.72 41.10
CA SER A 21 16.80 -9.61 41.57
C SER A 21 16.59 -8.29 42.32
N VAL A 22 15.75 -7.43 41.76
CA VAL A 22 15.36 -6.15 42.35
C VAL A 22 14.26 -6.42 43.39
N PRO A 23 14.39 -5.95 44.65
CA PRO A 23 13.34 -6.10 45.66
C PRO A 23 12.13 -5.22 45.34
N GLU A 24 10.99 -5.61 45.90
CA GLU A 24 9.69 -4.93 45.89
C GLU A 24 9.78 -3.43 46.19
N SER A 25 9.65 -2.61 45.14
CA SER A 25 9.02 -1.28 45.18
C SER A 25 8.82 -0.77 43.76
N GLU A 26 7.91 -1.39 43.00
CA GLU A 26 7.55 -0.89 41.66
C GLU A 26 6.64 0.35 41.73
N ASN A 27 5.93 0.58 42.84
CA ASN A 27 5.06 1.76 43.04
C ASN A 27 5.82 3.09 43.22
N SER A 28 7.11 3.07 43.61
CA SER A 28 7.89 4.30 43.77
C SER A 28 8.56 4.80 42.48
N ARG A 29 8.31 4.15 41.32
CA ARG A 29 9.01 4.46 40.05
C ARG A 29 8.43 5.65 39.28
N PHE A 30 7.19 6.03 39.54
CA PHE A 30 6.46 7.07 38.79
C PHE A 30 6.23 8.36 39.60
N GLU A 31 6.49 8.37 40.92
CA GLU A 31 6.16 9.48 41.83
C GLU A 31 6.96 10.78 41.59
N ASN A 32 8.05 10.73 40.80
CA ASN A 32 8.91 11.90 40.53
C ASN A 32 8.90 12.36 39.04
N LEU A 33 7.95 11.87 38.22
CA LEU A 33 7.89 12.25 36.80
C LEU A 33 6.97 13.46 36.60
N THR A 34 7.54 14.58 36.17
CA THR A 34 6.76 15.72 35.67
C THR A 34 6.16 15.36 34.30
N LEU A 35 4.83 15.25 34.23
CA LEU A 35 4.12 14.94 33.00
C LEU A 35 4.03 16.17 32.08
N PRO A 36 4.24 16.01 30.76
CA PRO A 36 4.06 17.12 29.81
C PRO A 36 2.58 17.48 29.66
N GLU A 37 2.31 18.75 29.37
CA GLU A 37 1.00 19.19 28.91
C GLU A 37 0.79 18.73 27.46
N VAL A 38 -0.34 18.06 27.19
CA VAL A 38 -0.66 17.48 25.88
C VAL A 38 -2.07 17.88 25.44
N SER A 39 -2.24 18.06 24.13
CA SER A 39 -3.52 18.38 23.50
C SER A 39 -4.06 17.16 22.75
N TRP A 40 -5.27 16.72 23.10
CA TRP A 40 -5.93 15.57 22.51
C TRP A 40 -6.87 15.99 21.37
N GLU A 41 -6.80 15.27 20.26
CA GLU A 41 -7.69 15.42 19.11
C GLU A 41 -8.48 14.13 18.91
N ARG A 42 -9.77 14.25 18.55
CA ARG A 42 -10.63 13.11 18.22
C ARG A 42 -10.39 12.67 16.79
N ASP A 43 -10.36 11.36 16.57
CA ASP A 43 -10.24 10.73 15.27
C ASP A 43 -11.60 10.15 14.84
N GLU A 44 -12.35 10.91 14.05
CA GLU A 44 -13.73 10.56 13.66
C GLU A 44 -13.80 9.34 12.74
N ALA A 45 -12.77 9.14 11.89
CA ALA A 45 -12.70 8.02 10.96
C ALA A 45 -12.68 6.65 11.68
N TRP A 46 -12.14 6.57 12.89
CA TRP A 46 -12.24 5.35 13.71
C TRP A 46 -13.68 5.10 14.15
N SER A 47 -14.35 6.13 14.68
CA SER A 47 -15.74 6.03 15.12
C SER A 47 -16.66 5.62 13.98
N GLU A 48 -16.48 6.20 12.79
CA GLU A 48 -17.20 5.81 11.59
C GLU A 48 -16.98 4.34 11.24
N TRP A 49 -15.71 3.90 11.18
CA TRP A 49 -15.37 2.52 10.84
C TRP A 49 -16.01 1.50 11.79
N ILE A 50 -15.89 1.69 13.10
CA ILE A 50 -16.39 0.71 14.07
C ILE A 50 -17.92 0.72 14.18
N CYS A 51 -18.56 1.89 14.06
CA CYS A 51 -20.02 1.99 14.00
C CYS A 51 -20.59 1.40 12.71
N ASP A 52 -19.90 1.53 11.57
CA ASP A 52 -20.35 0.92 10.32
C ASP A 52 -20.24 -0.62 10.36
N ASN A 53 -19.23 -1.18 11.03
CA ASN A 53 -19.17 -2.61 11.29
C ASN A 53 -20.36 -3.10 12.12
N GLU A 54 -20.78 -2.35 13.15
CA GLU A 54 -21.97 -2.68 13.93
C GLU A 54 -23.25 -2.62 13.06
N LYS A 55 -23.41 -1.56 12.24
CA LYS A 55 -24.54 -1.44 11.31
C LYS A 55 -24.60 -2.61 10.33
N GLN A 56 -23.46 -3.04 9.79
CA GLN A 56 -23.38 -4.21 8.91
C GLN A 56 -23.76 -5.49 9.64
N ALA A 57 -23.34 -5.66 10.90
CA ALA A 57 -23.73 -6.80 11.72
C ALA A 57 -25.25 -6.82 11.98
N ILE A 58 -25.85 -5.67 12.28
CA ILE A 58 -27.31 -5.53 12.43
C ILE A 58 -28.03 -5.90 11.13
N GLN A 59 -27.61 -5.33 9.99
CA GLN A 59 -28.20 -5.62 8.67
C GLN A 59 -28.09 -7.10 8.29
N ALA A 60 -27.03 -7.77 8.73
CA ALA A 60 -26.81 -9.20 8.51
C ALA A 60 -27.51 -10.11 9.55
N GLY A 61 -28.20 -9.55 10.55
CA GLY A 61 -28.81 -10.32 11.65
C GLY A 61 -27.80 -10.96 12.61
N ARG A 62 -26.58 -10.42 12.70
CA ARG A 62 -25.45 -10.94 13.49
C ARG A 62 -24.99 -9.97 14.58
N HIS A 63 -25.91 -9.17 15.13
CA HIS A 63 -25.58 -8.16 16.14
C HIS A 63 -25.07 -8.78 17.45
N GLU A 64 -25.65 -9.89 17.89
CA GLU A 64 -25.17 -10.59 19.10
C GLU A 64 -23.75 -11.12 18.94
N GLU A 65 -23.41 -11.70 17.78
CA GLU A 65 -22.05 -12.15 17.44
C GLU A 65 -21.05 -10.97 17.48
N PHE A 66 -21.45 -9.81 16.96
CA PHE A 66 -20.64 -8.59 17.03
C PHE A 66 -20.36 -8.17 18.49
N LEU A 67 -21.38 -8.21 19.36
CA LEU A 67 -21.25 -7.84 20.76
C LEU A 67 -20.37 -8.83 21.54
N GLU A 68 -20.54 -10.14 21.29
CA GLU A 68 -19.72 -11.20 21.90
C GLU A 68 -18.24 -11.07 21.51
N HIS A 69 -17.96 -10.73 20.25
CA HIS A 69 -16.61 -10.59 19.71
C HIS A 69 -16.06 -9.16 19.72
N PHE A 70 -16.75 -8.20 20.35
CA PHE A 70 -16.40 -6.78 20.26
C PHE A 70 -14.94 -6.49 20.63
N ARG A 71 -14.43 -7.12 21.69
CA ARG A 71 -13.02 -7.00 22.11
C ARG A 71 -12.06 -7.41 21.00
N ASP A 72 -12.34 -8.52 20.32
CA ASP A 72 -11.46 -9.07 19.30
C ASP A 72 -11.56 -8.24 18.02
N ILE A 73 -12.75 -7.72 17.69
CA ILE A 73 -12.97 -6.75 16.61
C ILE A 73 -12.16 -5.47 16.85
N MET A 74 -12.20 -4.91 18.07
CA MET A 74 -11.39 -3.73 18.39
C MET A 74 -9.90 -4.02 18.27
N TYR A 75 -9.43 -5.15 18.80
CA TYR A 75 -8.02 -5.51 18.74
C TYR A 75 -7.53 -5.66 17.29
N LEU A 76 -8.28 -6.40 16.46
CA LEU A 76 -7.98 -6.55 15.04
C LEU A 76 -8.06 -5.22 14.29
N GLY A 77 -9.01 -4.36 14.65
CA GLY A 77 -9.14 -3.01 14.09
C GLY A 77 -7.96 -2.11 14.45
N VAL A 78 -7.54 -2.08 15.71
CA VAL A 78 -6.38 -1.31 16.18
C VAL A 78 -5.10 -1.78 15.50
N ARG A 79 -4.87 -3.11 15.45
CA ARG A 79 -3.73 -3.68 14.72
C ARG A 79 -3.79 -3.36 13.23
N GLY A 80 -4.95 -3.55 12.59
CA GLY A 80 -5.17 -3.20 11.19
C GLY A 80 -4.86 -1.73 10.89
N ARG A 81 -5.28 -0.81 11.77
CA ARG A 81 -4.98 0.63 11.64
C ARG A 81 -3.48 0.90 11.63
N PHE A 82 -2.72 0.32 12.57
CA PHE A 82 -1.28 0.51 12.62
C PHE A 82 -0.55 -0.18 11.47
N ASN A 83 -1.00 -1.36 11.03
CA ASN A 83 -0.44 -2.04 9.88
C ASN A 83 -0.61 -1.22 8.59
N THR A 84 -1.76 -0.56 8.41
CA THR A 84 -2.00 0.35 7.27
C THR A 84 -1.20 1.65 7.39
N THR A 85 -1.01 2.16 8.60
CA THR A 85 -0.32 3.45 8.84
C THR A 85 1.21 3.31 8.85
N TYR A 86 1.71 2.12 9.20
CA TYR A 86 3.11 1.75 9.39
C TYR A 86 3.44 0.39 8.75
N PRO A 87 3.18 0.19 7.44
CA PRO A 87 3.37 -1.10 6.78
C PRO A 87 4.82 -1.57 6.83
N GLU A 88 5.78 -0.64 6.88
CA GLU A 88 7.20 -0.96 7.03
C GLU A 88 7.53 -1.53 8.41
N CYS A 89 6.81 -1.11 9.46
CA CYS A 89 7.02 -1.61 10.82
C CYS A 89 6.41 -3.00 10.97
N GLU A 90 5.23 -3.23 10.38
CA GLU A 90 4.61 -4.56 10.34
C GLU A 90 5.48 -5.58 9.60
N ALA A 91 6.00 -5.23 8.42
CA ALA A 91 6.85 -6.12 7.63
C ALA A 91 8.14 -6.55 8.36
N ASN A 92 8.61 -5.73 9.31
CA ASN A 92 9.80 -6.02 10.13
C ASN A 92 9.44 -6.56 11.52
N GLY A 93 8.16 -6.76 11.83
CA GLY A 93 7.69 -7.24 13.12
C GLY A 93 7.98 -6.28 14.27
N THR A 94 7.96 -4.97 14.03
CA THR A 94 8.26 -3.93 15.04
C THR A 94 6.99 -3.27 15.59
N ILE A 95 5.83 -3.91 15.38
CA ILE A 95 4.58 -3.54 16.04
C ILE A 95 4.33 -4.58 17.14
N ASP A 96 4.58 -4.18 18.37
CA ASP A 96 4.56 -5.06 19.54
C ASP A 96 3.29 -4.83 20.37
N ASP A 97 2.65 -5.93 20.78
CA ASP A 97 1.61 -5.87 21.81
C ASP A 97 2.29 -5.84 23.18
N ILE A 98 2.02 -4.80 23.94
CA ILE A 98 2.44 -4.73 25.33
C ILE A 98 1.36 -5.39 26.18
N ALA A 99 1.80 -6.22 27.13
CA ALA A 99 0.94 -6.78 28.15
C ALA A 99 0.13 -5.68 28.86
N GLN A 100 -1.14 -6.01 29.14
CA GLN A 100 -2.21 -5.18 29.70
C GLN A 100 -1.70 -3.98 30.53
N PRO A 101 -1.59 -2.78 29.92
CA PRO A 101 -1.18 -1.61 30.67
C PRO A 101 -2.22 -1.34 31.75
N HIS A 102 -1.74 -1.12 32.98
CA HIS A 102 -2.62 -0.77 34.09
C HIS A 102 -3.18 0.63 33.86
N VAL A 103 -4.51 0.75 33.85
CA VAL A 103 -5.23 2.00 33.68
C VAL A 103 -5.93 2.34 34.99
N CYS A 104 -5.60 3.50 35.56
CA CYS A 104 -6.20 3.97 36.80
C CYS A 104 -7.32 4.94 36.49
N LEU A 105 -8.49 4.71 37.08
CA LEU A 105 -9.66 5.58 36.91
C LEU A 105 -9.47 6.94 37.61
N SER A 106 -8.53 7.01 38.56
CA SER A 106 -8.13 8.22 39.26
C SER A 106 -6.92 8.88 38.60
N THR A 107 -6.82 10.22 38.69
CA THR A 107 -5.69 11.00 38.16
C THR A 107 -4.47 11.02 39.10
N GLY A 108 -4.46 10.17 40.14
CA GLY A 108 -3.40 10.07 41.14
C GLY A 108 -2.41 8.94 40.87
N PRO A 109 -1.43 8.70 41.77
CA PRO A 109 -0.55 7.54 41.70
C PRO A 109 -1.39 6.26 41.74
N CYS A 110 -1.23 5.41 40.71
CA CYS A 110 -1.90 4.12 40.61
C CYS A 110 -1.62 3.25 41.83
N SER A 111 -2.65 2.87 42.57
CA SER A 111 -2.50 2.01 43.74
C SER A 111 -2.38 0.52 43.39
N GLY A 112 -2.65 0.15 42.13
CA GLY A 112 -2.66 -1.23 41.65
C GLY A 112 -3.99 -1.96 41.89
N ASP A 113 -4.80 -1.48 42.83
CA ASP A 113 -6.08 -2.07 43.26
C ASP A 113 -7.32 -1.23 42.83
N ASP A 114 -7.17 -0.37 41.83
CA ASP A 114 -8.19 0.62 41.41
C ASP A 114 -9.45 0.01 40.73
N GLY A 115 -9.62 -1.31 40.72
CA GLY A 115 -10.86 -1.98 40.30
C GLY A 115 -11.26 -1.73 38.85
N PHE A 116 -10.30 -1.55 37.93
CA PHE A 116 -10.59 -1.34 36.51
C PHE A 116 -11.22 -2.60 35.90
N GLU A 117 -12.52 -2.53 35.55
CA GLU A 117 -13.33 -3.70 35.18
C GLU A 117 -13.08 -4.20 33.75
N TRP A 118 -12.51 -3.37 32.88
CA TRP A 118 -12.40 -3.64 31.44
C TRP A 118 -11.03 -4.14 31.02
N SER A 119 -10.98 -5.02 30.01
CA SER A 119 -9.71 -5.50 29.46
C SER A 119 -8.96 -4.37 28.76
N THR A 120 -7.69 -4.19 29.10
CA THR A 120 -6.77 -3.26 28.41
C THR A 120 -5.78 -4.00 27.52
N ARG A 121 -5.31 -3.36 26.45
CA ARG A 121 -4.11 -3.80 25.70
C ARG A 121 -3.28 -2.59 25.30
N GLY A 122 -1.96 -2.76 25.35
CA GLY A 122 -1.03 -1.75 24.85
C GLY A 122 -0.51 -2.16 23.48
N VAL A 123 -0.27 -1.19 22.59
CA VAL A 123 0.46 -1.42 21.34
C VAL A 123 1.58 -0.40 21.22
N LEU A 124 2.80 -0.87 20.92
CA LEU A 124 3.92 -0.01 20.54
C LEU A 124 4.21 -0.19 19.06
N VAL A 125 4.40 0.91 18.36
CA VAL A 125 5.01 0.90 17.02
C VAL A 125 6.42 1.42 17.17
N LEU A 126 7.39 0.51 17.07
CA LEU A 126 8.81 0.83 17.02
C LEU A 126 9.25 1.02 15.57
N ASP A 127 10.29 1.79 15.37
CA ASP A 127 10.86 1.98 14.05
C ASP A 127 11.33 0.64 13.46
N ALA A 128 11.01 0.43 12.18
CA ALA A 128 11.31 -0.79 11.43
C ALA A 128 12.77 -1.27 11.44
N ALA A 129 13.73 -0.45 11.89
CA ALA A 129 15.13 -0.82 11.95
C ALA A 129 15.69 -0.97 13.37
N PHE A 130 14.82 -0.98 14.38
CA PHE A 130 15.22 -1.11 15.78
C PHE A 130 16.23 -0.03 16.21
N SER A 131 16.15 1.18 15.65
CA SER A 131 16.99 2.31 16.05
C SER A 131 16.60 2.93 17.38
N GLY A 132 15.52 2.42 18.00
CA GLY A 132 15.05 2.83 19.33
C GLY A 132 14.14 4.06 19.28
N ILE A 133 13.50 4.30 18.13
CA ILE A 133 12.51 5.37 17.95
C ILE A 133 11.12 4.78 18.11
N VAL A 134 10.32 5.38 18.99
CA VAL A 134 8.91 5.01 19.18
C VAL A 134 8.04 5.93 18.34
N HIS A 135 7.35 5.34 17.35
CA HIS A 135 6.38 6.06 16.52
C HIS A 135 5.04 6.22 17.24
N VAL A 136 4.58 5.14 17.89
CA VAL A 136 3.28 5.11 18.55
C VAL A 136 3.37 4.41 19.90
N SER A 137 2.65 4.95 20.87
CA SER A 137 2.23 4.25 22.08
C SER A 137 0.71 4.32 22.18
N ALA A 138 0.03 3.17 22.15
CA ALA A 138 -1.42 3.10 22.17
C ALA A 138 -1.91 2.31 23.38
N ILE A 139 -3.01 2.77 23.97
CA ILE A 139 -3.79 2.02 24.96
C ILE A 139 -5.18 1.80 24.40
N MET A 140 -5.62 0.54 24.41
CA MET A 140 -6.97 0.14 24.06
C MET A 140 -7.70 -0.33 25.33
N VAL A 141 -8.88 0.22 25.57
CA VAL A 141 -9.83 -0.20 26.60
C VAL A 141 -11.05 -0.80 25.91
N ALA A 142 -11.19 -2.13 25.98
CA ALA A 142 -12.31 -2.84 25.37
C ALA A 142 -13.56 -2.78 26.26
N LYS A 143 -14.10 -1.56 26.44
CA LYS A 143 -15.38 -1.32 27.10
C LYS A 143 -16.53 -1.80 26.19
N PRO A 144 -17.35 -2.78 26.60
CA PRO A 144 -18.43 -3.30 25.77
C PRO A 144 -19.45 -2.21 25.40
N PRO A 145 -20.08 -2.28 24.21
CA PRO A 145 -21.18 -1.39 23.85
C PRO A 145 -22.33 -1.54 24.84
N GLN A 146 -22.93 -0.43 25.24
CA GLN A 146 -24.08 -0.44 26.14
C GLN A 146 -25.36 -0.25 25.34
N ARG A 147 -26.39 -1.02 25.67
CA ARG A 147 -27.71 -0.84 25.07
C ARG A 147 -28.18 0.59 25.36
N PRO A 148 -28.60 1.36 24.34
CA PRO A 148 -29.11 2.71 24.57
C PRO A 148 -30.38 2.65 25.42
N ASP A 149 -30.51 3.59 26.37
CA ASP A 149 -31.73 3.73 27.18
C ASP A 149 -32.89 4.12 26.26
N VAL A 150 -33.76 3.17 25.95
CA VAL A 150 -34.98 3.40 25.18
C VAL A 150 -36.06 3.88 26.13
N THR A 151 -36.44 5.16 26.06
CA THR A 151 -37.68 5.63 26.69
C THR A 151 -38.89 5.01 25.99
N ASP A 152 -39.91 4.65 26.77
CA ASP A 152 -41.03 3.75 26.44
C ASP A 152 -41.85 4.09 25.16
N GLU A 153 -41.63 5.22 24.49
CA GLU A 153 -42.42 5.64 23.32
C GLU A 153 -41.98 4.98 21.99
N LYS A 154 -40.81 4.32 21.91
CA LYS A 154 -40.31 3.68 20.67
C LYS A 154 -40.44 2.15 20.64
N GLN A 155 -41.10 1.52 21.61
CA GLN A 155 -41.23 0.06 21.67
C GLN A 155 -42.23 -0.55 20.68
N GLN A 156 -43.03 0.23 19.95
CA GLN A 156 -44.15 -0.35 19.18
C GLN A 156 -43.87 -0.70 17.71
N GLN A 157 -42.66 -0.52 17.17
CA GLN A 157 -42.36 -0.99 15.80
C GLN A 157 -40.93 -1.54 15.66
N GLY A 158 -40.80 -2.86 15.77
CA GLY A 158 -39.72 -3.64 15.13
C GLY A 158 -38.47 -3.96 15.96
N SER A 159 -38.35 -5.22 16.38
CA SER A 159 -37.19 -5.98 16.87
C SER A 159 -36.08 -5.24 17.64
N GLU A 160 -35.85 -5.67 18.89
CA GLU A 160 -34.85 -5.17 19.85
C GLU A 160 -33.38 -5.18 19.37
N HIS A 161 -33.07 -5.82 18.24
CA HIS A 161 -31.73 -5.93 17.64
C HIS A 161 -31.50 -4.99 16.44
N SER A 162 -32.39 -4.02 16.20
CA SER A 162 -32.35 -3.16 15.00
C SER A 162 -31.58 -1.84 15.18
N GLN A 163 -31.14 -1.49 16.39
CA GLN A 163 -30.48 -0.21 16.68
C GLN A 163 -29.03 -0.39 17.13
N PRO A 164 -28.09 0.46 16.64
CA PRO A 164 -26.70 0.46 17.09
C PRO A 164 -26.56 0.75 18.59
N TRP A 165 -25.63 0.07 19.26
CA TRP A 165 -25.27 0.28 20.67
C TRP A 165 -24.01 1.13 20.81
N LEU A 166 -23.21 1.28 19.75
CA LEU A 166 -22.08 2.20 19.73
C LEU A 166 -22.55 3.62 19.44
N ALA A 167 -22.19 4.55 20.33
CA ALA A 167 -22.44 5.98 20.19
C ALA A 167 -21.11 6.75 20.06
N PRO A 168 -20.81 7.34 18.88
CA PRO A 168 -19.63 8.18 18.70
C PRO A 168 -19.64 9.35 19.70
N GLY A 169 -18.57 9.50 20.48
CA GLY A 169 -18.35 10.60 21.42
C GLY A 169 -18.76 10.27 22.86
N ALA A 170 -19.39 9.13 23.11
CA ALA A 170 -19.91 8.75 24.43
C ALA A 170 -18.81 8.56 25.48
N GLU A 171 -17.60 8.18 25.07
CA GLU A 171 -16.51 7.87 25.98
C GLU A 171 -15.53 9.02 26.18
N LEU A 172 -15.70 10.17 25.51
CA LEU A 172 -14.69 11.24 25.54
C LEU A 172 -14.45 11.82 26.94
N ASP A 173 -15.50 11.86 27.76
CA ASP A 173 -15.47 12.35 29.14
C ASP A 173 -15.46 11.23 30.20
N SER A 174 -15.38 9.96 29.77
CA SER A 174 -15.47 8.82 30.69
C SER A 174 -14.25 8.71 31.62
N PRO A 175 -14.41 8.16 32.84
CA PRO A 175 -13.29 7.82 33.71
C PRO A 175 -12.23 6.95 33.02
N GLU A 176 -12.66 6.01 32.18
CA GLU A 176 -11.79 5.12 31.42
C GLU A 176 -10.90 5.89 30.44
N MET A 177 -11.49 6.83 29.69
CA MET A 177 -10.75 7.68 28.77
C MET A 177 -9.75 8.58 29.50
N ARG A 178 -10.14 9.17 30.64
CA ARG A 178 -9.23 9.99 31.46
C ARG A 178 -8.06 9.17 32.01
N GLY A 179 -8.34 7.97 32.52
CA GLY A 179 -7.33 7.05 33.02
C GLY A 179 -6.36 6.60 31.94
N ALA A 180 -6.87 6.21 30.77
CA ALA A 180 -6.03 5.74 29.67
C ALA A 180 -5.15 6.86 29.09
N LYS A 181 -5.67 8.10 28.99
CA LYS A 181 -4.87 9.28 28.66
C LYS A 181 -3.72 9.50 29.64
N HIS A 182 -3.98 9.36 30.94
CA HIS A 182 -2.95 9.51 31.97
C HIS A 182 -1.88 8.41 31.87
N ALA A 183 -2.31 7.15 31.76
CA ALA A 183 -1.43 5.99 31.71
C ALA A 183 -0.48 6.03 30.49
N VAL A 184 -0.98 6.38 29.31
CA VAL A 184 -0.12 6.45 28.10
C VAL A 184 0.88 7.61 28.19
N VAL A 185 0.49 8.76 28.75
CA VAL A 185 1.41 9.89 28.96
C VAL A 185 2.51 9.53 29.95
N GLN A 186 2.16 8.85 31.05
CA GLN A 186 3.12 8.35 32.03
C GLN A 186 4.09 7.35 31.39
N GLN A 187 3.57 6.39 30.61
CA GLN A 187 4.37 5.38 29.92
C GLN A 187 5.39 6.03 28.98
N VAL A 188 4.98 6.97 28.13
CA VAL A 188 5.88 7.65 27.19
C VAL A 188 6.88 8.55 27.93
N THR A 189 6.47 9.22 29.00
CA THR A 189 7.36 10.02 29.86
C THR A 189 8.43 9.15 30.52
N TYR A 190 8.04 7.95 30.98
CA TYR A 190 8.97 6.98 31.52
C TYR A 190 9.95 6.48 30.45
N MET A 191 9.49 6.15 29.24
CA MET A 191 10.36 5.78 28.13
C MET A 191 11.39 6.88 27.83
N LYS A 192 10.97 8.15 27.80
CA LYS A 192 11.89 9.30 27.67
C LYS A 192 12.94 9.34 28.78
N SER A 193 12.54 9.11 30.03
CA SER A 193 13.47 9.08 31.17
C SER A 193 14.53 7.96 31.08
N LYS A 194 14.24 6.91 30.31
CA LYS A 194 15.17 5.80 30.02
C LYS A 194 16.05 6.04 28.79
N GLY A 195 15.94 7.21 28.16
CA GLY A 195 16.72 7.57 26.98
C GLY A 195 16.17 6.98 25.68
N ILE A 196 14.94 6.48 25.66
CA ILE A 196 14.26 6.04 24.44
C ILE A 196 13.83 7.27 23.65
N ASN A 197 14.01 7.26 22.32
CA ASN A 197 13.63 8.38 21.48
C ASN A 197 12.12 8.38 21.22
N VAL A 198 11.39 9.19 21.99
CA VAL A 198 9.95 9.42 21.88
C VAL A 198 9.62 10.81 21.32
N SER A 199 10.59 11.47 20.68
CA SER A 199 10.48 12.90 20.32
C SER A 199 9.31 13.20 19.39
N HIS A 200 8.95 12.23 18.54
CA HIS A 200 7.86 12.28 17.55
C HIS A 200 6.78 11.23 17.83
N CYS A 201 6.69 10.74 19.07
CA CYS A 201 5.73 9.70 19.44
C CYS A 201 4.31 10.26 19.43
N LEU A 202 3.41 9.56 18.73
CA LEU A 202 1.97 9.78 18.81
C LEU A 202 1.37 8.84 19.87
N MET A 203 0.53 9.39 20.73
CA MET A 203 -0.17 8.63 21.76
C MET A 203 -1.61 8.45 21.35
N TYR A 204 -2.06 7.20 21.30
CA TYR A 204 -3.43 6.85 20.92
C TYR A 204 -4.17 6.22 22.11
N VAL A 205 -5.43 6.59 22.29
CA VAL A 205 -6.30 5.99 23.28
C VAL A 205 -7.61 5.60 22.60
N PHE A 206 -7.93 4.30 22.65
CA PHE A 206 -9.15 3.72 22.12
C PHE A 206 -10.05 3.29 23.29
N VAL A 207 -11.29 3.79 23.34
CA VAL A 207 -12.30 3.38 24.32
C VAL A 207 -13.65 3.28 23.62
N GLY A 208 -14.22 2.07 23.55
CA GLY A 208 -15.48 1.85 22.82
C GLY A 208 -15.39 2.32 21.36
N ALA A 209 -16.31 3.19 20.95
CA ALA A 209 -16.31 3.77 19.60
C ALA A 209 -15.34 4.96 19.42
N ASP A 210 -14.70 5.43 20.48
CA ASP A 210 -13.93 6.67 20.45
C ASP A 210 -12.42 6.42 20.38
N LEU A 211 -11.77 7.18 19.52
CA LEU A 211 -10.33 7.28 19.41
C LEU A 211 -9.90 8.73 19.60
N VAL A 212 -8.94 8.93 20.50
CA VAL A 212 -8.23 10.20 20.63
C VAL A 212 -6.74 10.01 20.42
N VAL A 213 -6.12 11.00 19.80
CA VAL A 213 -4.70 11.03 19.47
C VAL A 213 -4.08 12.33 20.00
N CYS A 214 -2.85 12.27 20.49
CA CYS A 214 -2.06 13.46 20.76
C CYS A 214 -0.59 13.25 20.42
N ARG A 215 0.12 14.36 20.22
CA ARG A 215 1.59 14.36 20.19
C ARG A 215 2.10 14.34 21.62
N PHE A 216 3.13 13.54 21.90
CA PHE A 216 3.78 13.54 23.21
C PHE A 216 4.39 14.89 23.58
N ASP A 217 4.80 15.67 22.58
CA ASP A 217 5.31 17.03 22.75
C ASP A 217 4.68 17.92 21.67
N SER A 218 4.13 19.06 22.10
CA SER A 218 3.44 20.01 21.23
C SER A 218 4.37 21.01 20.54
N SER A 219 5.65 21.07 20.95
CA SER A 219 6.61 21.96 20.32
C SER A 219 6.96 21.50 18.91
N SER A 220 7.06 22.45 17.96
CA SER A 220 7.60 22.17 16.64
C SER A 220 9.07 21.78 16.76
N LYS A 221 9.41 20.59 16.27
CA LYS A 221 10.77 20.04 16.35
C LYS A 221 11.31 19.74 14.96
N PRO A 222 12.64 19.85 14.77
CA PRO A 222 13.27 19.33 13.57
C PRO A 222 13.05 17.81 13.49
N PRO A 223 13.00 17.23 12.29
CA PRO A 223 12.79 15.81 12.14
C PRO A 223 14.04 15.05 12.60
N THR A 224 13.83 13.90 13.24
CA THR A 224 14.88 12.93 13.52
C THR A 224 15.27 12.24 12.21
N ILE A 225 16.55 12.30 11.86
CA ILE A 225 17.09 11.63 10.66
C ILE A 225 18.18 10.66 11.10
N THR A 226 17.93 9.37 10.89
CA THR A 226 18.85 8.29 11.29
C THR A 226 19.35 7.53 10.07
N ARG A 227 20.64 7.20 10.06
CA ARG A 227 21.24 6.35 9.02
C ARG A 227 20.90 4.90 9.32
N HIS A 228 20.44 4.18 8.30
CA HIS A 228 20.12 2.76 8.39
C HIS A 228 21.22 1.90 7.77
N PRO A 229 21.48 0.72 8.37
CA PRO A 229 22.38 -0.24 7.75
C PRO A 229 21.78 -0.74 6.44
N VAL A 230 22.62 -0.77 5.41
CA VAL A 230 22.26 -1.32 4.10
C VAL A 230 22.54 -2.82 4.13
N ASN A 231 21.48 -3.62 4.09
CA ASN A 231 21.57 -5.08 4.05
C ASN A 231 21.36 -5.59 2.62
N ARG A 232 22.46 -5.90 1.92
CA ARG A 232 22.40 -6.47 0.57
C ARG A 232 22.32 -8.00 0.62
N PRO A 233 21.35 -8.63 -0.07
CA PRO A 233 21.31 -10.09 -0.18
C PRO A 233 22.61 -10.64 -0.80
N LYS A 234 23.09 -11.80 -0.29
CA LYS A 234 24.31 -12.45 -0.81
C LYS A 234 24.25 -12.70 -2.32
N ILE A 235 23.08 -13.06 -2.82
CA ILE A 235 22.84 -13.31 -4.25
C ILE A 235 23.09 -12.03 -5.07
N LEU A 236 22.58 -10.88 -4.60
CA LEU A 236 22.80 -9.60 -5.27
C LEU A 236 24.31 -9.26 -5.33
N ILE A 237 25.02 -9.43 -4.20
CA ILE A 237 26.47 -9.22 -4.14
C ILE A 237 27.20 -10.13 -5.15
N GLN A 238 26.80 -11.39 -5.26
CA GLN A 238 27.39 -12.34 -6.22
C GLN A 238 27.12 -11.91 -7.67
N THR A 239 25.89 -11.53 -8.00
CA THR A 239 25.50 -11.04 -9.33
C THR A 239 26.32 -9.80 -9.72
N MET A 240 26.42 -8.81 -8.84
CA MET A 240 27.17 -7.58 -9.11
C MET A 240 28.67 -7.87 -9.32
N ASN A 241 29.25 -8.77 -8.52
CA ASN A 241 30.62 -9.21 -8.72
C ASN A 241 30.82 -10.01 -10.02
N GLY A 242 29.80 -10.75 -10.47
CA GLY A 242 29.77 -11.42 -11.77
C GLY A 242 29.84 -10.41 -12.92
N ILE A 243 28.97 -9.40 -12.90
CA ILE A 243 28.96 -8.35 -13.93
C ILE A 243 30.31 -7.62 -13.99
N VAL A 244 30.92 -7.31 -12.84
CA VAL A 244 32.27 -6.71 -12.77
C VAL A 244 33.34 -7.61 -13.43
N LYS A 245 33.20 -8.93 -13.39
CA LYS A 245 34.14 -9.84 -14.06
C LYS A 245 33.91 -9.84 -15.58
N ASP A 246 32.67 -9.80 -16.02
CA ASP A 246 32.36 -9.83 -17.45
C ASP A 246 32.65 -8.50 -18.14
N THR A 247 32.43 -7.37 -17.45
CA THR A 247 32.84 -6.04 -17.92
C THR A 247 34.35 -5.94 -18.12
N LYS A 248 35.16 -6.61 -17.29
CA LYS A 248 36.62 -6.69 -17.49
C LYS A 248 37.02 -7.47 -18.74
N LYS A 249 36.24 -8.46 -19.15
CA LYS A 249 36.52 -9.27 -20.35
C LYS A 249 36.12 -8.54 -21.63
N ALA A 250 35.05 -7.74 -21.59
CA ALA A 250 34.50 -7.06 -22.75
C ALA A 250 34.06 -5.62 -22.43
N PRO A 251 34.98 -4.72 -22.03
CA PRO A 251 34.64 -3.39 -21.50
C PRO A 251 33.85 -2.52 -22.48
N ASP A 252 34.12 -2.64 -23.78
CA ASP A 252 33.45 -1.85 -24.80
C ASP A 252 31.96 -2.23 -24.96
N LEU A 253 31.58 -3.49 -24.66
CA LEU A 253 30.17 -3.92 -24.70
C LEU A 253 29.33 -3.33 -23.56
N PHE A 254 29.96 -2.98 -22.44
CA PHE A 254 29.26 -2.47 -21.24
C PHE A 254 29.36 -0.95 -21.08
N ARG A 255 30.18 -0.27 -21.89
CA ARG A 255 30.40 1.17 -21.76
C ARG A 255 29.09 1.93 -21.94
N GLY A 256 28.76 2.79 -20.97
CA GLY A 256 27.54 3.60 -21.00
C GLY A 256 26.25 2.87 -20.58
N LEU A 257 26.34 1.60 -20.15
CA LEU A 257 25.17 0.81 -19.71
C LEU A 257 24.92 0.86 -18.20
N PHE A 258 25.93 1.24 -17.40
CA PHE A 258 25.79 1.28 -15.94
C PHE A 258 24.69 2.27 -15.49
N ALA A 259 24.76 3.53 -15.93
CA ALA A 259 23.81 4.57 -15.54
C ALA A 259 22.33 4.21 -15.84
N PRO A 260 21.94 3.78 -17.05
CA PRO A 260 20.55 3.41 -17.32
C PRO A 260 20.12 2.16 -16.54
N HIS A 261 21.00 1.17 -16.37
CA HIS A 261 20.68 -0.04 -15.62
C HIS A 261 20.44 0.26 -14.13
N TRP A 262 21.31 1.08 -13.54
CA TRP A 262 21.21 1.46 -12.14
C TRP A 262 20.03 2.41 -11.89
N PHE A 263 19.75 3.32 -12.83
CA PHE A 263 18.54 4.15 -12.78
C PHE A 263 17.28 3.28 -12.73
N ARG A 264 17.17 2.27 -13.62
CA ARG A 264 16.05 1.32 -13.60
C ARG A 264 15.94 0.61 -12.26
N GLN A 265 17.06 0.13 -11.72
CA GLN A 265 17.08 -0.57 -10.44
C GLN A 265 16.60 0.34 -9.30
N ALA A 266 17.07 1.58 -9.25
CA ALA A 266 16.62 2.56 -8.27
C ALA A 266 15.11 2.83 -8.38
N VAL A 267 14.56 3.00 -9.59
CA VAL A 267 13.09 3.18 -9.78
C VAL A 267 12.32 1.94 -9.31
N LYS A 268 12.83 0.73 -9.57
CA LYS A 268 12.21 -0.50 -9.10
C LYS A 268 12.22 -0.60 -7.58
N ASP A 269 13.32 -0.25 -6.93
CA ASP A 269 13.41 -0.25 -5.47
C ASP A 269 12.47 0.82 -4.88
N MET A 270 12.30 1.93 -5.59
CA MET A 270 11.38 3.02 -5.23
C MET A 270 9.89 2.64 -5.32
N THR A 271 9.48 1.63 -6.10
CA THR A 271 8.07 1.17 -6.18
C THR A 271 7.72 0.12 -5.12
N ASN A 272 8.69 -0.41 -4.39
CA ASN A 272 8.45 -1.47 -3.40
C ASN A 272 7.88 -0.92 -2.09
N GLY A 273 6.90 -1.62 -1.52
CA GLY A 273 6.43 -1.45 -0.14
C GLY A 273 5.33 -0.41 0.10
N PHE A 274 4.85 0.29 -0.94
CA PHE A 274 3.81 1.31 -0.82
C PHE A 274 2.73 1.11 -1.89
N GLU A 275 1.54 0.66 -1.48
CA GLU A 275 0.40 0.46 -2.36
C GLU A 275 -0.06 1.76 -3.02
N GLY A 276 -0.45 1.69 -4.29
CA GLY A 276 -0.96 2.86 -5.04
C GLY A 276 0.05 4.01 -5.20
N SER A 277 1.35 3.74 -5.03
CA SER A 277 2.37 4.78 -5.08
C SER A 277 3.06 4.87 -6.44
N THR A 278 3.34 6.09 -6.89
CA THR A 278 4.05 6.34 -8.15
C THR A 278 5.41 6.98 -7.90
N VAL A 279 6.36 6.74 -8.81
CA VAL A 279 7.69 7.35 -8.76
C VAL A 279 7.71 8.59 -9.64
N TRP A 280 8.03 9.71 -9.03
CA TRP A 280 8.07 11.03 -9.62
C TRP A 280 9.50 11.44 -9.87
N ASP A 281 9.70 12.07 -11.01
CA ASP A 281 10.94 12.66 -11.41
C ASP A 281 10.95 14.16 -11.08
N GLU A 282 11.78 14.55 -10.11
CA GLU A 282 11.86 15.92 -9.57
C GLU A 282 13.02 16.72 -10.16
N GLY A 283 13.71 16.19 -11.17
CA GLY A 283 14.84 16.88 -11.78
C GLY A 283 16.17 16.62 -11.08
N SER A 284 17.13 17.50 -11.30
CA SER A 284 18.46 17.43 -10.71
C SER A 284 18.50 18.03 -9.30
N LEU A 285 19.26 17.41 -8.38
CA LEU A 285 19.62 18.02 -7.11
C LEU A 285 21.12 18.38 -7.14
N PRO A 286 21.48 19.65 -7.41
CA PRO A 286 22.87 20.07 -7.45
C PRO A 286 23.44 20.23 -6.03
N PHE A 287 24.70 19.87 -5.83
CA PHE A 287 25.37 20.02 -4.52
C PHE A 287 26.86 20.39 -4.66
N MET A 288 27.38 21.04 -3.61
CA MET A 288 28.79 21.44 -3.51
C MET A 288 29.62 20.37 -2.79
N LEU A 289 30.82 20.11 -3.31
CA LEU A 289 31.83 19.30 -2.64
C LEU A 289 32.52 20.10 -1.53
N PRO A 290 33.21 19.45 -0.57
CA PRO A 290 33.99 20.14 0.47
C PRO A 290 35.06 21.10 -0.08
N SER A 291 35.49 20.91 -1.33
CA SER A 291 36.40 21.83 -2.03
C SER A 291 35.76 23.15 -2.47
N GLY A 292 34.45 23.34 -2.26
CA GLY A 292 33.69 24.50 -2.69
C GLY A 292 33.27 24.49 -4.17
N ARG A 293 33.63 23.44 -4.92
CA ARG A 293 33.20 23.26 -6.32
C ARG A 293 31.89 22.49 -6.41
N MET A 294 31.05 22.84 -7.38
CA MET A 294 29.87 22.05 -7.71
C MET A 294 30.28 20.66 -8.22
N TYR A 295 29.53 19.63 -7.82
CA TYR A 295 29.64 18.33 -8.46
C TYR A 295 29.21 18.44 -9.93
N HIS A 296 29.99 17.84 -10.83
CA HIS A 296 29.89 18.08 -12.28
C HIS A 296 29.19 16.96 -13.04
N GLU A 297 29.11 15.75 -12.48
CA GLU A 297 28.34 14.66 -13.09
C GLU A 297 26.84 14.85 -12.80
N PRO A 298 25.96 14.32 -13.66
CA PRO A 298 24.51 14.48 -13.49
C PRO A 298 23.99 13.88 -12.19
N THR A 299 22.92 14.47 -11.65
CA THR A 299 22.18 13.92 -10.53
C THR A 299 20.70 13.85 -10.87
N ARG A 300 19.97 12.91 -10.26
CA ARG A 300 18.51 12.84 -10.37
C ARG A 300 17.85 12.61 -9.03
N LEU A 301 16.88 13.45 -8.72
CA LEU A 301 16.01 13.33 -7.56
C LEU A 301 14.72 12.63 -8.00
N LEU A 302 14.42 11.52 -7.35
CA LEU A 302 13.19 10.77 -7.53
C LEU A 302 12.40 10.76 -6.23
N MET A 303 11.08 10.75 -6.32
CA MET A 303 10.20 10.68 -5.15
C MET A 303 9.09 9.66 -5.33
N THR A 304 8.89 8.81 -4.34
CA THR A 304 7.70 7.95 -4.31
C THR A 304 6.59 8.69 -3.59
N ARG A 305 5.43 8.86 -4.23
CA ARG A 305 4.26 9.52 -3.64
C ARG A 305 3.08 8.58 -3.56
N VAL A 306 2.36 8.65 -2.44
CA VAL A 306 1.06 8.00 -2.23
C VAL A 306 -0.02 9.05 -2.41
N TYR A 307 -0.89 8.86 -3.40
CA TYR A 307 -1.93 9.82 -3.77
C TYR A 307 -2.87 10.19 -2.63
N GLU A 308 -3.27 9.20 -1.83
CA GLU A 308 -4.17 9.41 -0.69
C GLU A 308 -3.56 10.30 0.40
N LYS A 309 -2.24 10.50 0.38
CA LYS A 309 -1.50 11.33 1.32
C LYS A 309 -1.13 12.70 0.75
N MET A 310 -1.54 13.00 -0.49
CA MET A 310 -1.29 14.30 -1.10
C MET A 310 -2.18 15.39 -0.48
N THR A 311 -1.66 16.61 -0.45
CA THR A 311 -2.28 17.80 0.15
C THR A 311 -3.05 18.62 -0.87
N GLU A 312 -2.65 18.55 -2.14
CA GLU A 312 -3.30 19.18 -3.28
C GLU A 312 -3.15 18.27 -4.51
N THR A 313 -4.10 18.37 -5.43
CA THR A 313 -4.02 17.71 -6.74
C THR A 313 -3.16 18.55 -7.68
N VAL A 314 -2.31 17.89 -8.47
CA VAL A 314 -1.49 18.53 -9.50
C VAL A 314 -1.68 17.83 -10.84
N GLU A 315 -1.47 18.58 -11.92
CA GLU A 315 -1.45 17.96 -13.24
C GLU A 315 -0.15 17.18 -13.46
N GLU A 316 -0.30 15.98 -14.04
CA GLU A 316 0.76 15.00 -14.20
C GLU A 316 1.06 14.71 -15.66
N VAL A 317 2.33 14.47 -15.93
CA VAL A 317 2.83 13.92 -17.19
C VAL A 317 3.42 12.55 -16.91
N SER A 318 2.77 11.50 -17.41
CA SER A 318 3.26 10.12 -17.34
C SER A 318 4.25 9.85 -18.47
N LEU A 319 5.38 9.23 -18.13
CA LEU A 319 6.41 8.88 -19.10
C LEU A 319 6.95 7.46 -18.85
N THR A 320 7.26 6.76 -19.94
CA THR A 320 7.99 5.50 -19.91
C THR A 320 9.46 5.79 -20.13
N ALA A 321 10.33 5.26 -19.28
CA ALA A 321 11.77 5.26 -19.46
C ALA A 321 12.26 3.84 -19.75
N THR A 322 12.86 3.67 -20.92
CA THR A 322 13.35 2.37 -21.42
C THR A 322 14.87 2.38 -21.49
N PRO A 323 15.57 1.53 -20.72
CA PRO A 323 17.02 1.41 -20.83
C PRO A 323 17.41 0.64 -22.10
N PRO A 324 18.63 0.87 -22.64
CA PRO A 324 19.17 0.04 -23.71
C PRO A 324 19.25 -1.44 -23.30
N PRO A 325 19.19 -2.37 -24.27
CA PRO A 325 19.35 -3.80 -24.01
C PRO A 325 20.70 -4.09 -23.35
N PHE A 326 20.73 -5.13 -22.51
CA PHE A 326 21.98 -5.62 -21.93
C PHE A 326 22.74 -6.46 -22.97
N PRO A 327 24.09 -6.57 -22.90
CA PRO A 327 24.82 -7.35 -23.90
C PRO A 327 24.36 -8.82 -23.93
N GLY A 328 23.89 -9.28 -25.09
CA GLY A 328 23.34 -10.63 -25.27
C GLY A 328 21.81 -10.74 -25.19
N ASP A 329 21.11 -9.64 -24.89
CA ASP A 329 19.65 -9.55 -25.01
C ASP A 329 19.25 -8.82 -26.30
N ASP A 330 18.37 -9.44 -27.10
CA ASP A 330 17.84 -8.83 -28.33
C ASP A 330 16.61 -7.92 -28.06
N THR A 331 16.05 -7.98 -26.85
CA THR A 331 14.87 -7.19 -26.45
C THR A 331 15.27 -5.92 -25.70
N PRO A 332 14.60 -4.77 -25.94
CA PRO A 332 14.78 -3.57 -25.13
C PRO A 332 14.68 -3.90 -23.64
N GLY A 333 15.51 -3.28 -22.82
CA GLY A 333 15.48 -3.52 -21.38
C GLY A 333 14.11 -3.17 -20.80
N ASN A 334 13.65 -3.92 -19.80
CA ASN A 334 12.32 -3.71 -19.21
C ASN A 334 12.08 -2.23 -18.85
N PRO A 335 11.03 -1.60 -19.40
CA PRO A 335 10.73 -0.20 -19.16
C PRO A 335 10.28 0.05 -17.71
N VAL A 336 10.43 1.29 -17.26
CA VAL A 336 9.87 1.78 -15.99
C VAL A 336 9.01 3.01 -16.25
N THR A 337 7.93 3.16 -15.48
CA THR A 337 7.03 4.33 -15.58
C THR A 337 7.39 5.35 -14.51
N LEU A 338 7.41 6.62 -14.90
CA LEU A 338 7.66 7.78 -14.05
C LEU A 338 6.58 8.84 -14.28
N VAL A 339 6.48 9.76 -13.33
CA VAL A 339 5.59 10.93 -13.40
C VAL A 339 6.40 12.21 -13.26
N ARG A 340 6.02 13.26 -13.98
CA ARG A 340 6.48 14.63 -13.72
C ARG A 340 5.30 15.53 -13.40
N LYS A 341 5.54 16.54 -12.56
CA LYS A 341 4.62 17.66 -12.39
C LYS A 341 4.59 18.47 -13.69
N ALA A 342 3.39 18.82 -14.16
CA ALA A 342 3.26 19.80 -15.23
C ALA A 342 3.72 21.20 -14.75
N ASP A 343 3.41 21.54 -13.50
CA ASP A 343 3.93 22.73 -12.82
C ASP A 343 4.99 22.35 -11.77
N PRO A 344 6.29 22.60 -12.03
CA PRO A 344 7.36 22.21 -11.12
C PRO A 344 7.34 22.98 -9.79
N THR A 345 6.62 24.10 -9.69
CA THR A 345 6.53 24.92 -8.48
C THR A 345 5.60 24.34 -7.42
N LYS A 346 4.71 23.42 -7.83
CA LYS A 346 3.77 22.74 -6.94
C LYS A 346 4.45 21.65 -6.12
N GLU A 347 3.98 21.49 -4.88
CA GLU A 347 4.52 20.52 -3.91
C GLU A 347 3.34 19.77 -3.26
N PRO A 348 2.75 18.80 -3.95
CA PRO A 348 1.52 18.12 -3.51
C PRO A 348 1.70 17.22 -2.28
N GLY A 349 2.90 17.11 -1.72
CA GLY A 349 3.19 16.20 -0.62
C GLY A 349 2.97 14.74 -0.97
N GLY A 350 2.53 13.95 0.02
CA GLY A 350 2.33 12.51 -0.12
C GLY A 350 3.62 11.69 -0.27
N ILE A 351 4.78 12.28 -0.02
CA ILE A 351 6.08 11.65 -0.26
C ILE A 351 6.39 10.63 0.85
N VAL A 352 6.62 9.38 0.44
CA VAL A 352 7.00 8.28 1.35
C VAL A 352 8.45 7.84 1.16
N ARG A 353 9.06 8.17 0.01
CA ARG A 353 10.46 7.89 -0.28
C ARG A 353 11.08 9.00 -1.12
N ILE A 354 12.33 9.36 -0.83
CA ILE A 354 13.16 10.28 -1.63
C ILE A 354 14.40 9.48 -2.07
N ALA A 355 14.75 9.54 -3.34
CA ALA A 355 15.99 8.96 -3.84
C ALA A 355 16.84 9.99 -4.59
N LEU A 356 18.12 10.08 -4.24
CA LEU A 356 19.11 10.82 -5.01
C LEU A 356 20.00 9.82 -5.75
N ILE A 357 19.97 9.87 -7.07
CA ILE A 357 20.90 9.15 -7.94
C ILE A 357 22.04 10.10 -8.30
N ILE A 358 23.25 9.77 -7.88
CA ILE A 358 24.48 10.53 -8.16
C ILE A 358 25.21 9.83 -9.31
N GLY A 359 25.30 10.50 -10.44
CA GLY A 359 26.04 10.03 -11.61
C GLY A 359 27.51 9.84 -11.29
N VAL A 360 28.14 8.89 -11.98
CA VAL A 360 29.59 8.63 -11.91
C VAL A 360 30.24 8.99 -13.23
N SER A 361 31.55 9.21 -13.22
CA SER A 361 32.31 9.53 -14.44
C SER A 361 32.06 8.50 -15.55
N LYS A 362 31.88 9.00 -16.77
CA LYS A 362 31.67 8.18 -17.98
C LYS A 362 32.87 7.27 -18.30
N ASP A 363 34.04 7.56 -17.74
CA ASP A 363 35.24 6.72 -17.88
C ASP A 363 35.12 5.43 -17.06
N VAL A 364 34.23 5.39 -16.07
CA VAL A 364 33.95 4.20 -15.25
C VAL A 364 32.93 3.33 -15.96
N VAL A 365 33.40 2.21 -16.53
CA VAL A 365 32.54 1.25 -17.24
C VAL A 365 31.53 0.59 -16.30
N TRP A 366 32.00 0.10 -15.14
CA TRP A 366 31.16 -0.52 -14.12
C TRP A 366 31.81 -0.41 -12.73
N PRO A 367 31.22 0.35 -11.79
CA PRO A 367 31.72 0.45 -10.42
C PRO A 367 31.69 -0.86 -9.64
N LYS A 368 32.55 -0.98 -8.63
CA LYS A 368 32.51 -2.07 -7.65
C LYS A 368 31.85 -1.62 -6.36
N ILE A 369 31.31 -2.59 -5.64
CA ILE A 369 30.79 -2.38 -4.29
C ILE A 369 31.92 -1.86 -3.39
N GLY A 370 31.66 -0.74 -2.72
CA GLY A 370 32.58 -0.05 -1.82
C GLY A 370 33.43 1.05 -2.47
N ASP A 371 33.36 1.24 -3.80
CA ASP A 371 34.15 2.27 -4.49
C ASP A 371 33.76 3.70 -4.05
N TYR A 372 32.50 3.92 -3.69
CA TYR A 372 31.95 5.25 -3.40
C TYR A 372 31.47 5.45 -1.96
N GLU A 373 31.21 4.38 -1.21
CA GLU A 373 30.65 4.41 0.16
C GLU A 373 31.31 5.44 1.10
N LYS A 374 32.64 5.60 1.01
CA LYS A 374 33.43 6.47 1.89
C LYS A 374 33.95 7.74 1.22
N THR A 375 33.42 8.08 0.05
CA THR A 375 33.88 9.25 -0.71
C THR A 375 33.27 10.55 -0.17
N SER A 376 34.00 11.66 -0.33
CA SER A 376 33.49 12.99 0.00
C SER A 376 32.30 13.40 -0.86
N THR A 377 32.20 12.88 -2.09
CA THR A 377 31.04 13.08 -2.97
C THR A 377 29.79 12.42 -2.41
N MET A 378 29.88 11.16 -1.98
CA MET A 378 28.77 10.46 -1.34
C MET A 378 28.29 11.22 -0.10
N ALA A 379 29.22 11.61 0.79
CA ALA A 379 28.89 12.39 1.99
C ALA A 379 28.26 13.76 1.68
N ALA A 380 28.71 14.44 0.62
CA ALA A 380 28.13 15.71 0.18
C ALA A 380 26.70 15.53 -0.38
N GLY A 381 26.47 14.45 -1.15
CA GLY A 381 25.15 14.08 -1.64
C GLY A 381 24.18 13.69 -0.52
N GLU A 382 24.65 12.89 0.45
CA GLU A 382 23.92 12.56 1.69
C GLU A 382 23.47 13.83 2.41
N LYS A 383 24.38 14.79 2.59
CA LYS A 383 24.07 16.07 3.23
C LYS A 383 23.03 16.87 2.43
N ALA A 384 23.19 16.98 1.11
CA ALA A 384 22.30 17.75 0.26
C ALA A 384 20.86 17.22 0.24
N VAL A 385 20.69 15.89 0.12
CA VAL A 385 19.35 15.29 0.15
C VAL A 385 18.71 15.39 1.53
N VAL A 386 19.50 15.31 2.61
CA VAL A 386 19.02 15.49 3.98
C VAL A 386 18.55 16.93 4.22
N GLU A 387 19.31 17.93 3.75
CA GLU A 387 18.90 19.34 3.82
C GLU A 387 17.65 19.61 3.00
N TYR A 388 17.58 19.04 1.80
CA TYR A 388 16.41 19.12 0.95
C TYR A 388 15.16 18.51 1.62
N ALA A 389 15.30 17.31 2.21
CA ALA A 389 14.22 16.65 2.93
C ALA A 389 13.76 17.44 4.17
N LYS A 390 14.69 18.07 4.91
CA LYS A 390 14.34 18.99 6.00
C LYS A 390 13.51 20.16 5.51
N GLY A 391 13.87 20.76 4.37
CA GLY A 391 13.08 21.84 3.77
C GLY A 391 11.67 21.41 3.35
N LEU A 392 11.50 20.17 2.89
CA LEU A 392 10.18 19.59 2.63
C LEU A 392 9.37 19.39 3.93
N TYR A 393 10.03 18.94 5.00
CA TYR A 393 9.38 18.77 6.30
C TYR A 393 8.93 20.13 6.87
N GLU A 394 9.77 21.16 6.79
CA GLU A 394 9.43 22.52 7.22
C GLU A 394 8.23 23.11 6.45
N LYS A 395 8.03 22.69 5.19
CA LYS A 395 6.84 23.03 4.39
C LYS A 395 5.59 22.21 4.73
N GLY A 396 5.69 21.19 5.59
CA GLY A 396 4.59 20.31 5.95
C GLY A 396 4.13 19.38 4.83
N VAL A 397 5.00 19.09 3.85
CA VAL A 397 4.68 18.20 2.71
C VAL A 397 5.19 16.78 2.92
N ILE A 398 6.07 16.57 3.90
CA ILE A 398 6.50 15.26 4.39
C ILE A 398 6.47 15.24 5.91
N ASP A 399 6.08 14.10 6.47
CA ASP A 399 6.13 13.86 7.92
C ASP A 399 7.11 12.72 8.22
N ARG A 400 7.08 11.68 7.39
CA ARG A 400 7.94 10.49 7.50
C ARG A 400 8.30 10.01 6.10
N CYS A 401 9.59 9.74 5.85
CA CYS A 401 10.01 9.14 4.58
C CYS A 401 11.31 8.33 4.73
N SER A 402 11.54 7.41 3.79
CA SER A 402 12.87 6.81 3.60
C SER A 402 13.65 7.61 2.57
N ILE A 403 14.93 7.88 2.84
CA ILE A 403 15.82 8.62 1.95
C ILE A 403 16.91 7.68 1.47
N TRP A 404 17.03 7.50 0.16
CA TRP A 404 17.99 6.61 -0.48
C TRP A 404 18.96 7.44 -1.30
N ILE A 405 20.25 7.19 -1.16
CA ILE A 405 21.28 7.84 -1.96
C ILE A 405 22.02 6.75 -2.69
N TYR A 406 22.13 6.88 -4.00
CA TYR A 406 22.82 5.93 -4.86
C TYR A 406 24.02 6.62 -5.50
N MET A 407 25.21 6.01 -5.42
CA MET A 407 26.39 6.45 -6.16
C MET A 407 27.20 5.24 -6.61
N GLY A 408 27.29 5.05 -7.92
CA GLY A 408 27.78 3.79 -8.46
C GLY A 408 26.95 2.62 -7.91
N THR A 409 27.59 1.53 -7.52
CA THR A 409 26.92 0.37 -6.92
C THR A 409 26.67 0.49 -5.43
N ASP A 410 27.09 1.60 -4.82
CA ASP A 410 26.90 1.86 -3.39
C ASP A 410 25.63 2.64 -3.14
N GLU A 411 25.09 2.46 -1.94
CA GLU A 411 23.89 3.12 -1.48
C GLU A 411 24.02 3.47 0.00
N SER A 412 23.31 4.52 0.40
CA SER A 412 23.07 4.87 1.80
C SER A 412 21.59 5.09 2.01
N VAL A 413 21.07 4.58 3.12
CA VAL A 413 19.67 4.70 3.48
C VAL A 413 19.57 5.50 4.78
N PHE A 414 18.64 6.44 4.81
CA PHE A 414 18.25 7.20 6.00
C PHE A 414 16.74 7.12 6.17
N LYS A 415 16.26 7.31 7.39
CA LYS A 415 14.83 7.48 7.68
C LYS A 415 14.65 8.84 8.32
N LEU A 416 13.74 9.62 7.75
CA LEU A 416 13.28 10.88 8.30
C LEU A 416 11.98 10.61 9.05
N ILE A 417 11.94 11.04 10.31
CA ILE A 417 10.79 10.90 11.19
C ILE A 417 10.58 12.26 11.83
N GLY A 418 9.47 12.90 11.50
CA GLY A 418 9.04 14.14 12.12
C GLY A 418 7.61 14.05 12.62
N ASP A 419 7.12 15.16 13.16
CA ASP A 419 5.75 15.25 13.64
C ASP A 419 4.80 15.39 12.44
N PRO A 420 3.63 14.74 12.46
CA PRO A 420 2.69 14.88 11.37
C PRO A 420 2.20 16.33 11.26
N SER A 421 2.06 16.85 10.04
CA SER A 421 1.52 18.21 9.79
C SER A 421 0.09 18.40 10.34
N THR A 422 -0.70 17.31 10.38
CA THR A 422 -2.05 17.27 10.98
C THR A 422 -2.26 15.93 11.69
N LEU A 423 -2.96 15.94 12.84
CA LEU A 423 -3.41 14.70 13.49
C LEU A 423 -4.74 14.20 12.92
N LYS A 424 -5.47 15.03 12.19
CA LYS A 424 -6.67 14.63 11.45
C LYS A 424 -6.27 13.88 10.17
N PRO A 425 -6.91 12.74 9.86
CA PRO A 425 -6.80 12.12 8.54
C PRO A 425 -7.15 13.16 7.47
N ARG A 426 -6.27 13.37 6.48
CA ARG A 426 -6.64 14.12 5.27
C ARG A 426 -7.57 13.20 4.47
N GLU A 427 -8.86 13.51 4.46
CA GLU A 427 -9.77 12.89 3.49
C GLU A 427 -9.24 13.20 2.09
N ARG A 428 -9.20 12.16 1.25
CA ARG A 428 -8.93 12.28 -0.18
C ARG A 428 -9.91 13.30 -0.74
N ALA A 429 -9.45 14.50 -1.09
CA ALA A 429 -10.22 15.39 -1.94
C ALA A 429 -10.31 14.71 -3.32
N LEU A 430 -11.31 13.86 -3.50
CA LEU A 430 -11.73 13.46 -4.84
C LEU A 430 -12.06 14.77 -5.58
N PRO A 431 -11.58 14.96 -6.82
CA PRO A 431 -11.91 16.14 -7.58
C PRO A 431 -13.43 16.26 -7.63
N ARG A 432 -13.95 17.47 -7.41
CA ARG A 432 -15.37 17.70 -7.65
C ARG A 432 -15.62 17.38 -9.12
N LEU A 433 -16.77 16.81 -9.46
CA LEU A 433 -17.12 16.50 -10.85
C LEU A 433 -16.98 17.72 -11.78
N SER A 434 -17.07 18.94 -11.22
CA SER A 434 -16.86 20.23 -11.87
C SER A 434 -15.40 20.59 -12.20
N GLU A 435 -14.43 19.87 -11.63
CA GLU A 435 -12.98 20.03 -11.85
C GLU A 435 -12.45 19.02 -12.88
N LEU A 436 -13.28 18.05 -13.26
CA LEU A 436 -13.05 17.15 -14.40
C LEU A 436 -13.48 17.85 -15.70
N GLY A 437 -12.66 18.82 -16.14
CA GLY A 437 -12.60 19.25 -17.53
C GLY A 437 -13.25 20.58 -17.89
N ASP A 438 -12.41 21.57 -18.18
CA ASP A 438 -12.53 22.36 -19.42
C ASP A 438 -11.09 22.67 -19.91
N PRO A 439 -10.57 21.96 -20.93
CA PRO A 439 -9.22 22.13 -21.44
C PRO A 439 -8.92 23.54 -21.99
N SER A 440 -9.95 24.38 -22.12
CA SER A 440 -9.87 25.69 -22.77
C SER A 440 -9.45 26.85 -21.85
N LYS A 441 -9.27 26.63 -20.54
CA LYS A 441 -9.00 27.72 -19.56
C LYS A 441 -7.59 27.80 -18.97
N MET A 442 -6.66 26.91 -19.34
CA MET A 442 -5.31 26.86 -18.75
C MET A 442 -4.23 27.70 -19.48
N ALA A 443 -4.61 28.47 -20.50
CA ALA A 443 -3.67 29.27 -21.29
C ALA A 443 -3.70 30.77 -20.94
N ALA A 444 -3.65 31.15 -19.67
CA ALA A 444 -3.44 32.55 -19.30
C ALA A 444 -2.92 32.72 -17.86
N SER A 445 -1.60 32.73 -17.73
CA SER A 445 -0.79 33.55 -16.82
C SER A 445 0.33 32.78 -16.12
N GLN A 446 1.47 33.45 -16.00
CA GLN A 446 2.71 33.09 -15.31
C GLN A 446 3.81 32.48 -16.18
N GLY A 447 5.03 33.02 -15.98
CA GLY A 447 6.19 32.89 -16.85
C GLY A 447 6.55 31.44 -17.13
N ILE A 448 6.88 31.16 -18.40
CA ILE A 448 7.08 29.83 -18.98
C ILE A 448 8.06 29.03 -18.11
N PRO A 449 7.57 28.05 -17.31
CA PRO A 449 8.42 27.01 -16.77
C PRO A 449 8.98 26.20 -17.95
N PRO A 450 10.18 25.60 -17.84
CA PRO A 450 10.70 24.73 -18.89
C PRO A 450 9.63 23.69 -19.25
N ASP A 451 9.35 23.56 -20.55
CA ASP A 451 8.34 22.67 -21.08
C ASP A 451 8.55 21.24 -20.54
N PRO A 452 7.67 20.72 -19.64
CA PRO A 452 7.83 19.39 -19.08
C PRO A 452 7.75 18.30 -20.17
N TRP A 453 7.18 18.64 -21.34
CA TRP A 453 7.08 17.79 -22.52
C TRP A 453 8.39 17.68 -23.32
N GLY A 454 9.37 18.56 -23.05
CA GLY A 454 10.64 18.66 -23.78
C GLY A 454 11.91 18.40 -22.98
N ASP A 455 11.82 18.06 -21.68
CA ASP A 455 13.01 17.79 -20.86
C ASP A 455 13.68 16.44 -21.23
N LYS A 456 14.73 16.56 -22.05
CA LYS A 456 15.60 15.47 -22.53
C LYS A 456 16.75 15.10 -21.58
N SER A 457 16.77 15.61 -20.35
CA SER A 457 17.85 15.35 -19.40
C SER A 457 18.02 13.86 -19.09
N LEU A 458 16.93 13.11 -18.91
CA LEU A 458 17.01 11.65 -18.68
C LEU A 458 17.67 10.91 -19.86
N GLU A 459 17.36 11.31 -21.09
CA GLU A 459 17.94 10.71 -22.31
C GLU A 459 19.44 11.02 -22.41
N LYS A 460 19.81 12.29 -22.18
CA LYS A 460 21.18 12.78 -22.29
C LYS A 460 22.08 12.29 -21.14
N ASP A 461 21.58 12.33 -19.92
CA ASP A 461 22.36 12.18 -18.69
C ASP A 461 22.39 10.74 -18.20
N PHE A 462 21.32 9.98 -18.44
CA PHE A 462 21.18 8.58 -18.01
C PHE A 462 21.06 7.59 -19.16
N ASN A 463 21.13 8.03 -20.43
CA ASN A 463 21.09 7.15 -21.61
C ASN A 463 19.81 6.29 -21.67
N LEU A 464 18.66 6.91 -21.41
CA LEU A 464 17.34 6.28 -21.46
C LEU A 464 16.59 6.70 -22.73
N SER A 465 15.67 5.87 -23.21
CA SER A 465 14.68 6.28 -24.21
C SER A 465 13.37 6.65 -23.50
N ILE A 466 12.85 7.85 -23.75
CA ILE A 466 11.67 8.38 -23.08
C ILE A 466 10.49 8.44 -24.05
N SER A 467 9.34 7.94 -23.63
CA SER A 467 8.07 8.11 -24.36
C SER A 467 6.98 8.64 -23.43
N ILE A 468 6.31 9.71 -23.82
CA ILE A 468 5.17 10.25 -23.07
C ILE A 468 3.97 9.33 -23.25
N GLN A 469 3.30 8.98 -22.16
CA GLN A 469 2.11 8.14 -22.18
C GLN A 469 0.84 8.99 -22.31
N PRO A 470 -0.17 8.53 -23.07
CA PRO A 470 -1.47 9.20 -23.13
C PRO A 470 -2.19 9.13 -21.77
N LYS A 471 -3.01 10.14 -21.46
CA LYS A 471 -3.85 10.14 -20.24
C LYS A 471 -4.95 9.07 -20.37
N HIS A 472 -5.18 8.31 -19.31
CA HIS A 472 -6.26 7.32 -19.24
C HIS A 472 -7.57 7.99 -18.77
N HIS A 473 -8.74 7.59 -19.31
CA HIS A 473 -10.00 8.26 -18.99
C HIS A 473 -10.60 7.86 -17.63
N LEU A 474 -10.33 6.64 -17.16
CA LEU A 474 -10.88 6.09 -15.90
C LEU A 474 -9.98 6.31 -14.68
N MET A 475 -8.71 6.65 -14.89
CA MET A 475 -7.71 6.85 -13.84
C MET A 475 -7.07 8.21 -14.02
N THR A 476 -6.73 8.89 -12.92
CA THR A 476 -6.07 10.20 -12.99
C THR A 476 -4.72 10.17 -13.74
N SER A 477 -4.03 9.02 -13.77
CA SER A 477 -2.89 8.76 -14.66
C SER A 477 -2.67 7.25 -14.92
N GLU A 478 -2.07 6.90 -16.08
CA GLU A 478 -1.68 5.52 -16.42
C GLU A 478 -0.62 4.97 -15.45
N SER A 479 0.23 5.86 -14.92
CA SER A 479 1.22 5.50 -13.90
C SER A 479 0.58 4.91 -12.63
N ASN A 480 -0.61 5.37 -12.24
CA ASN A 480 -1.34 4.84 -11.08
C ASN A 480 -1.79 3.40 -11.34
N PHE A 481 -2.26 3.13 -12.55
CA PHE A 481 -2.63 1.79 -12.95
C PHE A 481 -1.43 0.85 -12.98
N GLN A 482 -0.30 1.31 -13.54
CA GLN A 482 0.94 0.53 -13.57
C GLN A 482 1.54 0.32 -12.17
N ALA A 483 1.42 1.30 -11.28
CA ALA A 483 1.82 1.18 -9.87
C ALA A 483 0.99 0.13 -9.13
N ILE A 484 -0.33 0.15 -9.28
CA ILE A 484 -1.23 -0.86 -8.69
C ILE A 484 -0.89 -2.24 -9.26
N LYS A 485 -0.68 -2.36 -10.58
CA LYS A 485 -0.23 -3.60 -11.22
C LYS A 485 1.08 -4.10 -10.63
N GLN A 486 2.08 -3.23 -10.45
CA GLN A 486 3.38 -3.59 -9.91
C GLN A 486 3.32 -3.97 -8.42
N TYR A 487 2.46 -3.32 -7.64
CA TYR A 487 2.20 -3.69 -6.26
C TYR A 487 1.54 -5.07 -6.15
N MET A 488 0.46 -5.28 -6.91
CA MET A 488 -0.19 -6.58 -7.04
C MET A 488 0.81 -7.62 -7.53
N LYS A 489 1.76 -7.20 -8.38
CA LYS A 489 2.85 -8.04 -8.86
C LYS A 489 3.74 -8.57 -7.75
N ASN A 490 4.28 -7.65 -6.96
CA ASN A 490 5.15 -8.01 -5.86
C ASN A 490 4.40 -8.85 -4.81
N LYS A 491 3.15 -8.48 -4.47
CA LYS A 491 2.32 -9.23 -3.51
C LYS A 491 2.01 -10.66 -3.93
N ALA A 492 1.89 -10.92 -5.22
CA ALA A 492 1.62 -12.26 -5.72
C ALA A 492 2.89 -13.10 -5.90
N GLN A 493 4.09 -12.51 -5.98
CA GLN A 493 5.35 -13.25 -5.90
C GLN A 493 5.56 -13.95 -4.55
N ASP A 494 4.96 -13.41 -3.49
CA ASP A 494 5.03 -13.96 -2.14
C ASP A 494 3.97 -15.03 -1.86
N LYS A 495 3.13 -15.38 -2.85
CA LYS A 495 2.03 -16.34 -2.73
C LYS A 495 2.30 -17.62 -3.50
N SER A 496 1.84 -18.74 -2.98
CA SER A 496 1.86 -20.01 -3.71
C SER A 496 0.89 -19.97 -4.91
N PRO A 497 1.15 -20.75 -5.98
CA PRO A 497 0.25 -20.85 -7.12
C PRO A 497 -1.20 -21.20 -6.74
N LYS A 498 -1.37 -22.00 -5.68
CA LYS A 498 -2.70 -22.37 -5.15
C LYS A 498 -3.42 -21.18 -4.52
N GLU A 499 -2.74 -20.37 -3.71
CA GLU A 499 -3.34 -19.18 -3.09
C GLU A 499 -3.75 -18.15 -4.14
N LEU A 500 -2.96 -18.02 -5.20
CA LEU A 500 -3.27 -17.16 -6.33
C LEU A 500 -4.48 -17.66 -7.13
N TYR A 501 -4.54 -18.97 -7.37
CA TYR A 501 -5.69 -19.62 -7.98
C TYR A 501 -6.97 -19.40 -7.16
N ASP A 502 -6.93 -19.66 -5.85
CA ASP A 502 -8.06 -19.48 -4.94
C ASP A 502 -8.53 -18.01 -4.89
N GLN A 503 -7.59 -17.06 -4.96
CA GLN A 503 -7.91 -15.64 -5.02
C GLN A 503 -8.57 -15.26 -6.35
N ALA A 504 -8.06 -15.76 -7.48
CA ALA A 504 -8.65 -15.53 -8.80
C ALA A 504 -10.08 -16.08 -8.86
N MET A 505 -10.31 -17.29 -8.36
CA MET A 505 -11.64 -17.92 -8.32
C MET A 505 -12.67 -17.14 -7.52
N ARG A 506 -12.24 -16.34 -6.53
CA ARG A 506 -13.13 -15.43 -5.77
C ARG A 506 -13.33 -14.08 -6.46
N ALA A 507 -12.26 -13.50 -7.01
CA ALA A 507 -12.29 -12.15 -7.57
C ALA A 507 -12.97 -12.09 -8.96
N MET A 508 -12.79 -13.13 -9.78
CA MET A 508 -13.27 -13.13 -11.17
C MET A 508 -14.79 -13.09 -11.31
N PRO A 509 -15.59 -13.85 -10.52
CA PRO A 509 -17.05 -13.70 -10.53
C PRO A 509 -17.50 -12.31 -10.09
N MET A 510 -16.81 -11.70 -9.12
CA MET A 510 -17.10 -10.32 -8.69
C MET A 510 -16.82 -9.31 -9.80
N ALA A 511 -15.72 -9.47 -10.54
CA ALA A 511 -15.39 -8.64 -11.70
C ALA A 511 -16.42 -8.80 -12.83
N ALA A 512 -16.82 -10.04 -13.14
CA ALA A 512 -17.88 -10.32 -14.10
C ALA A 512 -19.21 -9.64 -13.72
N GLN A 513 -19.61 -9.74 -12.44
CA GLN A 513 -20.79 -9.04 -11.93
C GLN A 513 -20.69 -7.52 -12.10
N HIS A 514 -19.52 -6.93 -11.82
CA HIS A 514 -19.29 -5.49 -11.98
C HIS A 514 -19.40 -5.05 -13.45
N ILE A 515 -18.80 -5.79 -14.37
CA ILE A 515 -18.90 -5.55 -15.82
C ILE A 515 -20.37 -5.60 -16.25
N LEU A 516 -21.11 -6.64 -15.85
CA LEU A 516 -22.53 -6.76 -16.21
C LEU A 516 -23.38 -5.64 -15.62
N LYS A 517 -23.19 -5.29 -14.34
CA LYS A 517 -23.92 -4.18 -13.69
C LYS A 517 -23.67 -2.84 -14.37
N SER A 518 -22.46 -2.64 -14.88
CA SER A 518 -22.05 -1.40 -15.55
C SER A 518 -22.60 -1.26 -16.96
N ASN A 519 -22.71 -2.38 -17.69
CA ASN A 519 -23.17 -2.41 -19.09
C ASN A 519 -24.67 -2.61 -19.25
N PHE A 520 -25.34 -3.21 -18.26
CA PHE A 520 -26.78 -3.49 -18.27
C PHE A 520 -27.48 -2.85 -17.06
N PRO A 521 -27.52 -1.52 -16.96
CA PRO A 521 -28.13 -0.83 -15.83
C PRO A 521 -29.63 -1.15 -15.73
N GLY A 522 -30.09 -1.52 -14.53
CA GLY A 522 -31.48 -1.91 -14.27
C GLY A 522 -31.81 -3.37 -14.60
N CYS A 523 -30.84 -4.17 -15.06
CA CYS A 523 -30.95 -5.62 -15.13
C CYS A 523 -30.57 -6.26 -13.78
N GLU A 524 -31.15 -7.44 -13.51
CA GLU A 524 -30.78 -8.26 -12.36
C GLU A 524 -29.53 -9.08 -12.71
N VAL A 525 -28.43 -8.85 -11.98
CA VAL A 525 -27.16 -9.54 -12.18
C VAL A 525 -26.95 -10.56 -11.07
N THR A 526 -26.78 -11.82 -11.44
CA THR A 526 -26.71 -12.96 -10.51
C THR A 526 -25.54 -13.88 -10.87
N ASP A 527 -24.88 -14.42 -9.84
CA ASP A 527 -23.94 -15.54 -9.97
C ASP A 527 -24.73 -16.82 -9.77
N GLU A 528 -24.86 -17.60 -10.84
CA GLU A 528 -25.66 -18.83 -10.90
C GLU A 528 -24.92 -20.03 -10.30
N GLY A 529 -23.70 -19.82 -9.78
CA GLY A 529 -22.87 -20.89 -9.23
C GLY A 529 -22.01 -21.55 -10.30
N PHE A 530 -21.85 -22.88 -10.18
CA PHE A 530 -20.98 -23.66 -11.07
C PHE A 530 -21.49 -23.65 -12.51
N PHE A 531 -20.56 -23.61 -13.47
CA PHE A 531 -20.94 -23.53 -14.88
C PHE A 531 -21.60 -24.85 -15.34
N PRO A 532 -22.77 -24.80 -15.99
CA PRO A 532 -23.43 -26.00 -16.52
C PRO A 532 -22.80 -26.42 -17.86
N VAL A 533 -22.25 -27.63 -17.90
CA VAL A 533 -21.70 -28.27 -19.11
C VAL A 533 -22.77 -29.16 -19.72
N VAL A 534 -23.07 -28.94 -21.00
CA VAL A 534 -23.98 -29.78 -21.78
C VAL A 534 -23.19 -31.00 -22.28
N LEU A 535 -23.54 -32.19 -21.81
CA LEU A 535 -22.92 -33.44 -22.25
C LEU A 535 -23.47 -33.85 -23.63
N PRO A 536 -22.77 -34.73 -24.39
CA PRO A 536 -23.20 -35.15 -25.72
C PRO A 536 -24.59 -35.80 -25.79
N ASP A 537 -25.09 -36.31 -24.66
CA ASP A 537 -26.43 -36.89 -24.52
C ASP A 537 -27.52 -35.85 -24.16
N GLY A 538 -27.15 -34.56 -24.05
CA GLY A 538 -28.04 -33.44 -23.72
C GLY A 538 -28.24 -33.20 -22.23
N THR A 539 -27.62 -34.00 -21.35
CA THR A 539 -27.69 -33.82 -19.90
C THR A 539 -26.77 -32.70 -19.41
N GLU A 540 -27.08 -32.09 -18.27
CA GLU A 540 -26.24 -31.05 -17.65
C GLU A 540 -25.41 -31.63 -16.51
N ALA A 541 -24.12 -31.32 -16.51
CA ALA A 541 -23.21 -31.54 -15.39
C ALA A 541 -22.66 -30.20 -14.91
N ALA A 542 -22.33 -30.08 -13.63
CA ALA A 542 -21.69 -28.88 -13.10
C ALA A 542 -20.17 -28.98 -13.24
N ASP A 543 -19.52 -27.96 -13.81
CA ASP A 543 -18.07 -27.79 -13.76
C ASP A 543 -17.70 -27.07 -12.45
N PRO A 544 -17.11 -27.76 -11.46
CA PRO A 544 -16.78 -27.17 -10.17
C PRO A 544 -15.66 -26.12 -10.26
N GLU A 545 -14.93 -26.08 -11.37
CA GLU A 545 -13.81 -25.17 -11.57
C GLU A 545 -14.21 -23.90 -12.32
N ALA A 546 -15.44 -23.81 -12.85
CA ALA A 546 -15.94 -22.65 -13.59
C ALA A 546 -17.22 -22.06 -12.96
N ARG A 547 -17.46 -20.77 -13.20
CA ARG A 547 -18.63 -20.03 -12.69
C ARG A 547 -19.43 -19.42 -13.83
N LEU A 548 -20.73 -19.29 -13.63
CA LEU A 548 -21.65 -18.66 -14.56
C LEU A 548 -22.25 -17.41 -13.92
N VAL A 549 -22.10 -16.26 -14.59
CA VAL A 549 -22.72 -15.01 -14.16
C VAL A 549 -23.63 -14.50 -15.28
N VAL A 550 -24.86 -14.11 -14.96
CA VAL A 550 -25.85 -13.67 -15.95
C VAL A 550 -26.48 -12.34 -15.60
N ALA A 551 -26.88 -11.59 -16.62
CA ALA A 551 -27.72 -10.41 -16.49
C ALA A 551 -29.10 -10.70 -17.11
N ARG A 552 -30.16 -10.41 -16.35
CA ARG A 552 -31.55 -10.58 -16.79
C ARG A 552 -32.27 -9.24 -16.86
N ASP A 553 -32.94 -8.98 -17.98
CA ASP A 553 -33.78 -7.80 -18.11
C ASP A 553 -35.19 -8.12 -17.59
N PRO A 554 -35.62 -7.53 -16.44
CA PRO A 554 -36.94 -7.78 -15.88
C PRO A 554 -38.07 -7.21 -16.75
N LYS A 555 -37.76 -6.38 -17.76
CA LYS A 555 -38.76 -5.76 -18.65
C LYS A 555 -39.06 -6.61 -19.89
N GLN A 556 -38.29 -7.66 -20.15
CA GLN A 556 -38.55 -8.61 -21.24
C GLN A 556 -39.31 -9.82 -20.69
N GLU A 557 -40.37 -10.25 -21.38
CA GLU A 557 -41.12 -11.46 -21.01
C GLU A 557 -40.81 -12.64 -21.96
N PRO A 558 -40.45 -13.83 -21.41
CA PRO A 558 -40.11 -14.07 -20.00
C PRO A 558 -38.81 -13.32 -19.63
N THR A 559 -38.55 -13.11 -18.33
CA THR A 559 -37.34 -12.42 -17.82
C THR A 559 -36.09 -12.98 -18.49
N SER A 560 -35.62 -12.25 -19.51
CA SER A 560 -34.73 -12.80 -20.52
C SER A 560 -33.29 -12.49 -20.17
N ILE A 561 -32.42 -13.49 -20.36
CA ILE A 561 -30.98 -13.33 -20.21
C ILE A 561 -30.48 -12.47 -21.36
N VAL A 562 -29.98 -11.27 -21.03
CA VAL A 562 -29.41 -10.29 -21.96
C VAL A 562 -27.88 -10.37 -22.01
N ALA A 563 -27.26 -11.02 -21.02
CA ALA A 563 -25.83 -11.33 -21.05
C ALA A 563 -25.50 -12.56 -20.21
N ALA A 564 -24.51 -13.34 -20.65
CA ALA A 564 -23.95 -14.46 -19.93
C ALA A 564 -22.42 -14.43 -19.96
N VAL A 565 -21.80 -14.63 -18.79
CA VAL A 565 -20.35 -14.65 -18.60
C VAL A 565 -19.93 -16.01 -18.08
N HIS A 566 -19.08 -16.70 -18.86
CA HIS A 566 -18.39 -17.91 -18.45
C HIS A 566 -17.05 -17.54 -17.82
N VAL A 567 -16.94 -17.71 -16.50
CA VAL A 567 -15.70 -17.46 -15.76
C VAL A 567 -14.96 -18.77 -15.61
N VAL A 568 -13.81 -18.89 -16.27
CA VAL A 568 -12.98 -20.10 -16.27
C VAL A 568 -11.68 -19.90 -15.50
N PRO A 569 -11.15 -20.97 -14.90
CA PRO A 569 -9.88 -20.92 -14.18
C PRO A 569 -8.71 -20.77 -15.16
N CYS A 570 -7.54 -20.45 -14.62
CA CYS A 570 -6.30 -20.45 -15.40
C CYS A 570 -5.99 -21.88 -15.89
N PRO A 571 -5.49 -22.06 -17.14
CA PRO A 571 -5.04 -23.37 -17.62
C PRO A 571 -4.03 -24.01 -16.67
N SER A 572 -3.98 -25.34 -16.62
CA SER A 572 -2.98 -26.08 -15.82
C SER A 572 -1.79 -26.54 -16.68
N GLY A 573 -0.62 -26.74 -16.07
CA GLY A 573 0.57 -27.31 -16.76
C GLY A 573 1.48 -26.27 -17.46
N ILE A 574 2.10 -26.65 -18.59
CA ILE A 574 3.14 -25.85 -19.31
C ILE A 574 2.55 -24.55 -19.91
N HIS A 575 1.24 -24.53 -20.13
CA HIS A 575 0.46 -23.35 -20.53
C HIS A 575 -0.09 -22.56 -19.32
N GLY A 576 0.04 -23.15 -18.13
CA GLY A 576 -0.57 -22.76 -16.86
C GLY A 576 0.40 -22.24 -15.82
N GLU A 577 1.50 -21.59 -16.25
CA GLU A 577 2.18 -20.70 -15.32
C GLU A 577 1.17 -19.60 -14.97
N PHE A 578 0.54 -19.73 -13.80
CA PHE A 578 -0.20 -18.65 -13.16
C PHE A 578 0.81 -17.55 -12.85
N ASN A 579 1.07 -16.77 -13.88
CA ASN A 579 1.86 -15.58 -13.80
C ASN A 579 0.93 -14.49 -14.31
N MET A 580 0.33 -13.74 -13.40
CA MET A 580 -0.41 -12.52 -13.74
C MET A 580 0.45 -11.54 -14.58
N TYR A 581 1.77 -11.78 -14.71
CA TYR A 581 2.77 -11.03 -15.47
C TYR A 581 3.25 -11.71 -16.77
N SER A 582 2.61 -12.80 -17.20
CA SER A 582 2.91 -13.39 -18.50
C SER A 582 2.25 -12.55 -19.60
N ASP A 583 3.01 -11.97 -20.53
CA ASP A 583 2.45 -11.37 -21.77
C ASP A 583 1.84 -12.44 -22.71
N LYS A 584 1.86 -13.73 -22.32
CA LYS A 584 1.08 -14.74 -23.02
C LYS A 584 -0.39 -14.37 -22.91
N ASN A 585 -0.94 -14.12 -24.08
CA ASN A 585 -2.35 -14.06 -24.36
C ASN A 585 -2.94 -15.48 -24.28
N TRP A 586 -4.02 -15.66 -23.52
CA TRP A 586 -4.73 -16.94 -23.42
C TRP A 586 -5.87 -17.11 -24.44
N LEU A 587 -6.19 -16.07 -25.22
CA LEU A 587 -7.30 -16.06 -26.19
C LEU A 587 -7.22 -17.22 -27.21
N GLU A 588 -6.02 -17.62 -27.60
CA GLU A 588 -5.82 -18.68 -28.62
C GLU A 588 -5.63 -20.09 -28.05
N THR A 589 -5.69 -20.23 -26.72
CA THR A 589 -5.45 -21.52 -26.06
C THR A 589 -6.60 -22.51 -26.27
N PRO A 590 -6.31 -23.83 -26.28
CA PRO A 590 -7.35 -24.86 -26.34
C PRO A 590 -8.40 -24.71 -25.23
N GLU A 591 -7.99 -24.28 -24.05
CA GLU A 591 -8.83 -24.08 -22.88
C GLU A 591 -9.82 -22.93 -23.09
N MET A 592 -9.35 -21.77 -23.59
CA MET A 592 -10.23 -20.64 -23.91
C MET A 592 -11.23 -20.99 -25.02
N LYS A 593 -10.76 -21.65 -26.09
CA LYS A 593 -11.63 -22.10 -27.19
C LYS A 593 -12.67 -23.12 -26.73
N ALA A 594 -12.30 -24.03 -25.83
CA ALA A 594 -13.24 -24.97 -25.23
C ALA A 594 -14.26 -24.25 -24.34
N ALA A 595 -13.84 -23.22 -23.61
CA ALA A 595 -14.72 -22.40 -22.77
C ALA A 595 -15.73 -21.60 -23.60
N ASP A 596 -15.31 -21.01 -24.72
CA ASP A 596 -16.19 -20.35 -25.68
C ASP A 596 -17.20 -21.34 -26.28
N GLN A 597 -16.74 -22.53 -26.67
CA GLN A 597 -17.61 -23.57 -27.21
C GLN A 597 -18.66 -24.03 -26.20
N ARG A 598 -18.29 -24.21 -24.93
CA ARG A 598 -19.22 -24.55 -23.85
C ARG A 598 -20.26 -23.47 -23.61
N LEU A 599 -19.84 -22.19 -23.64
CA LEU A 599 -20.77 -21.06 -23.53
C LEU A 599 -21.73 -21.03 -24.72
N LEU A 600 -21.25 -21.29 -25.94
CA LEU A 600 -22.08 -21.37 -27.14
C LEU A 600 -23.13 -22.48 -27.03
N GLU A 601 -22.74 -23.68 -26.58
CA GLU A 601 -23.65 -24.81 -26.39
C GLU A 601 -24.73 -24.53 -25.36
N LEU A 602 -24.36 -23.90 -24.24
CA LEU A 602 -25.31 -23.46 -23.22
C LEU A 602 -26.31 -22.44 -23.77
N LEU A 603 -25.83 -21.44 -24.52
CA LEU A 603 -26.68 -20.41 -25.12
C LEU A 603 -27.61 -20.97 -26.20
N LYS A 604 -27.16 -21.94 -27.01
CA LYS A 604 -28.03 -22.69 -27.93
C LYS A 604 -29.17 -23.37 -27.20
N LYS A 605 -28.87 -24.06 -26.09
CA LYS A 605 -29.88 -24.70 -25.26
C LYS A 605 -30.86 -23.68 -24.69
N TRP A 606 -30.37 -22.60 -24.08
CA TRP A 606 -31.22 -21.55 -23.52
C TRP A 606 -32.05 -20.80 -24.56
N HIS A 607 -31.57 -20.72 -25.80
CA HIS A 607 -32.37 -20.22 -26.92
C HIS A 607 -33.57 -21.13 -27.19
N VAL A 608 -33.35 -22.45 -27.31
CA VAL A 608 -34.43 -23.43 -27.52
C VAL A 608 -35.44 -23.40 -26.38
N GLU A 609 -34.97 -23.17 -25.15
CA GLU A 609 -35.81 -23.03 -23.95
C GLU A 609 -36.50 -21.65 -23.83
N GLY A 610 -36.22 -20.71 -24.73
CA GLY A 610 -36.82 -19.37 -24.72
C GLY A 610 -36.36 -18.49 -23.56
N LYS A 611 -35.19 -18.75 -22.97
CA LYS A 611 -34.61 -18.00 -21.83
C LYS A 611 -33.81 -16.78 -22.24
N LEU A 612 -33.36 -16.71 -23.49
CA LEU A 612 -32.52 -15.63 -24.00
C LEU A 612 -33.34 -14.47 -24.58
N SER A 613 -32.76 -13.28 -24.47
CA SER A 613 -33.27 -12.07 -25.13
C SER A 613 -33.36 -12.28 -26.64
N LYS A 614 -34.49 -11.87 -27.23
CA LYS A 614 -34.74 -11.94 -28.68
C LYS A 614 -34.07 -10.80 -29.46
N VAL A 615 -33.53 -9.80 -28.77
CA VAL A 615 -32.98 -8.57 -29.38
C VAL A 615 -31.46 -8.65 -29.49
N ASP A 616 -30.82 -8.91 -28.36
CA ASP A 616 -29.37 -9.01 -28.25
C ASP A 616 -29.02 -9.81 -26.98
N CYS A 617 -27.99 -10.66 -27.09
CA CYS A 617 -27.45 -11.42 -25.97
C CYS A 617 -25.92 -11.39 -26.04
N MET A 618 -25.30 -10.71 -25.07
CA MET A 618 -23.85 -10.65 -24.94
C MET A 618 -23.34 -11.95 -24.34
N ALA A 619 -22.37 -12.57 -24.99
CA ALA A 619 -21.64 -13.73 -24.48
C ALA A 619 -20.20 -13.31 -24.17
N GLN A 620 -19.70 -13.60 -22.98
CA GLN A 620 -18.33 -13.29 -22.61
C GLN A 620 -17.69 -14.49 -21.93
N THR A 621 -16.48 -14.86 -22.32
CA THR A 621 -15.65 -15.80 -21.56
C THR A 621 -14.54 -15.01 -20.90
N MET A 622 -14.33 -15.22 -19.60
CA MET A 622 -13.28 -14.57 -18.82
C MET A 622 -12.29 -15.60 -18.29
N MET A 623 -11.01 -15.41 -18.59
CA MET A 623 -9.90 -16.24 -18.10
C MET A 623 -8.82 -15.33 -17.49
N VAL A 624 -8.86 -15.18 -16.16
CA VAL A 624 -7.96 -14.31 -15.38
C VAL A 624 -7.95 -12.86 -15.89
N LYS A 625 -7.01 -12.46 -16.75
CA LYS A 625 -6.90 -11.08 -17.25
C LYS A 625 -7.43 -10.90 -18.68
N ASP A 626 -7.64 -12.01 -19.39
CA ASP A 626 -8.08 -12.01 -20.78
C ASP A 626 -9.58 -12.34 -20.84
N ALA A 627 -10.26 -11.79 -21.84
CA ALA A 627 -11.65 -12.07 -22.10
C ALA A 627 -11.97 -12.03 -23.59
N THR A 628 -12.83 -12.93 -24.04
CA THR A 628 -13.51 -12.87 -25.34
C THR A 628 -14.92 -12.35 -25.15
N VAL A 629 -15.41 -11.58 -26.12
CA VAL A 629 -16.74 -10.95 -26.05
C VAL A 629 -17.40 -11.07 -27.40
N TYR A 630 -18.59 -11.65 -27.42
CA TYR A 630 -19.33 -11.95 -28.62
C TYR A 630 -20.79 -11.53 -28.50
N LYS A 631 -21.39 -11.31 -29.66
CA LYS A 631 -22.83 -11.29 -29.84
C LYS A 631 -23.31 -12.72 -30.13
N PHE A 632 -24.28 -13.22 -29.39
CA PHE A 632 -24.96 -14.47 -29.74
C PHE A 632 -26.10 -14.19 -30.72
N VAL A 633 -26.03 -14.77 -31.92
CA VAL A 633 -26.89 -14.44 -33.07
C VAL A 633 -27.58 -15.68 -33.61
N ASP A 634 -28.83 -15.50 -34.03
CA ASP A 634 -29.69 -16.49 -34.70
C ASP A 634 -29.87 -17.82 -33.95
N GLY A 635 -29.57 -17.85 -32.66
CA GLY A 635 -29.64 -19.07 -31.85
C GLY A 635 -28.55 -20.10 -32.16
N GLU A 636 -27.55 -19.76 -32.97
CA GLU A 636 -26.62 -20.75 -33.52
C GLU A 636 -25.14 -20.41 -33.40
N ARG A 637 -24.74 -19.14 -33.31
CA ARG A 637 -23.33 -18.75 -33.43
C ARG A 637 -22.94 -17.51 -32.64
N PHE A 638 -21.64 -17.36 -32.46
CA PHE A 638 -21.01 -16.13 -32.00
C PHE A 638 -20.55 -15.28 -33.19
N GLU A 639 -20.81 -13.98 -33.09
CA GLU A 639 -20.31 -12.95 -33.99
C GLU A 639 -19.57 -11.88 -33.18
N ASP A 640 -18.48 -11.36 -33.72
CA ASP A 640 -17.78 -10.23 -33.10
C ASP A 640 -18.65 -8.98 -33.12
N TYR A 641 -18.63 -8.21 -32.03
CA TYR A 641 -19.21 -6.87 -32.03
C TYR A 641 -18.40 -5.94 -32.95
N SER A 642 -19.05 -4.94 -33.56
CA SER A 642 -18.33 -3.89 -34.29
C SER A 642 -17.40 -3.10 -33.36
N GLU A 643 -16.33 -2.52 -33.90
CA GLU A 643 -15.38 -1.72 -33.11
C GLU A 643 -16.08 -0.57 -32.36
N GLU A 644 -17.07 0.07 -32.98
CA GLU A 644 -17.84 1.15 -32.34
C GLU A 644 -18.68 0.65 -31.17
N ARG A 645 -19.21 -0.58 -31.26
CA ARG A 645 -19.96 -1.19 -30.16
C ARG A 645 -19.02 -1.66 -29.06
N MET A 646 -17.87 -2.22 -29.41
CA MET A 646 -16.83 -2.61 -28.45
C MET A 646 -16.33 -1.43 -27.61
N ALA A 647 -16.18 -0.26 -28.23
CA ALA A 647 -15.78 0.98 -27.54
C ALA A 647 -16.82 1.52 -26.54
N GLN A 648 -18.08 1.08 -26.63
CA GLN A 648 -19.16 1.50 -25.71
C GLN A 648 -19.21 0.66 -24.43
N PHE A 649 -18.62 -0.53 -24.42
CA PHE A 649 -18.59 -1.36 -23.22
C PHE A 649 -17.70 -0.73 -22.14
N ARG A 650 -18.21 -0.75 -20.91
CA ARG A 650 -17.51 -0.32 -19.70
C ARG A 650 -16.85 -1.53 -19.04
N TRP A 651 -15.52 -1.59 -19.09
CA TRP A 651 -14.74 -2.73 -18.61
C TRP A 651 -14.24 -2.61 -17.16
N GLY A 652 -14.45 -1.44 -16.55
CA GLY A 652 -14.02 -1.11 -15.19
C GLY A 652 -14.47 0.28 -14.81
#